data_AF-A0A8D0XK09-F1
#
_entry.id   AF-A0A8D0XK09-F1
#
_cell.length_a   1.000
_cell.length_b   1.000
_cell.length_c   1.000
_cell.angle_alpha   90.00
_cell.angle_beta   90.00
_cell.angle_gamma   90.00
#
_symmetry.space_group_name_H-M   'P 1'
#
loop_
_entity.id
_entity.type
_entity.pdbx_description
1 polymer ?
#
loop_
_entity_poly.entity_id
_entity_poly.type
_entity_poly.pdbx_seq_one_letter_code
_entity_poly.pdbx_strand_id
1 'polypeptide(L)'
;MDLWLKLLAFGFAFLDAAMFVTGKCKEIHISLGTNMTEESSAVPPRDPLLARTTASSLASISDRENDSSETKPPSSAGTATVEVSPGPEDNHSTTDGTGWQRPHWRRVEGNYLFALKIRLPLLFFFFLLEEKYKDIPVNYTYTYNENSKTYSVMFASDVQCDSQDCAKMLQNLQECEHRTVNLSHSSCVPPFKQILLETPPGKYPTKFKLEDCVQPEKANTSLCLRWKNSGNFSCDERKLTYSFQCAGKNSTPIRRVFPYDDPECVTLNESLTSYDLKQLKPYTTYHVTLHASVKGKAERNGTKAKCDFRTNAAAPSKVRNIHVSRKTDNSMTVTCTPPTDLNGPPGNYVLKVLIGDSEKKTYLNDTCNFLVKDLNNSHALIIFLIFLIIVTSIALLVSRVFNMFKDDEKQLMNVEPINADVLLETYKRKIADEGRLFLAEFQSIPRVFSKFSIKDARKPFNQNKNRYVDILPYDYNRVELSDINGDAGSNYINASYIDFVFVYLLGPRDETIDDFWRMIWEQKATVIVMVTRCEEGNKNKCAEYWPSMEEGSHAYGDVIVEVNEHKRCPDYIIQKLTITNVSLKEKVNGRAVTHIQFTSWPDHGVPEDPHLLLKLRRRVNAFSNFFSGPIVVHCSAGVGRTGTYIGIDAMLEGLEAENKVDVYGYVVKLRRQRCLMVQVEAQYILIHQALVEYNQFGETEVSLSELHPYLSNLKKRDPPSEPSPLEAEFQRLPSYRSWRTQHIGNQEENKSKNRNSKVIPYDFNRVTLKHELETSKESEHDSDESSDDDSDSEETTRYINASFVMSYWKPEVMIAAQGPLKETIGDFWQMIFQRKVKVIVMLSELKNGDQEDCAQYWEDGKQTYGEVEVHMKDTNKSSAYTLRAFELRHSKRKDPRTVYQYQFHHWNAEELPAEPKELILMIQNLKQKLPKKNSMEGNKYHRNVPLLIHCRDGSQQTGIFCALLNLLESAETEEVIDVFQTVKSLRKARPGMVPTLEQYQFLYDVIASTYPAQNGQVKKKNSQEDKIELEDEVGKTKQDANCVSSPSAPDKASGGDTEDEGSKPTSGPEGPEHSANGPASPALTQSA
;
A
#
# COMPACT_ATOMS: atom_id res chain seq x y z
N MET A 1 20.70 0.26 5.59
CA MET A 1 20.15 0.35 4.22
C MET A 1 21.21 0.65 3.19
N ASP A 2 22.12 1.60 3.41
CA ASP A 2 23.06 2.04 2.37
C ASP A 2 24.03 0.94 1.89
N LEU A 3 24.49 0.06 2.77
CA LEU A 3 25.28 -1.13 2.41
C LEU A 3 24.42 -2.21 1.72
N TRP A 4 23.13 -2.28 2.06
CA TRP A 4 22.16 -3.21 1.47
C TRP A 4 21.70 -2.75 0.08
N LEU A 5 21.56 -1.43 -0.14
CA LEU A 5 21.34 -0.81 -1.45
C LEU A 5 22.59 -0.91 -2.31
N LYS A 6 23.79 -0.81 -1.73
CA LYS A 6 25.05 -1.03 -2.46
C LYS A 6 25.25 -2.51 -2.82
N LEU A 7 24.90 -3.45 -1.94
CA LEU A 7 24.95 -4.89 -2.23
C LEU A 7 23.81 -5.36 -3.15
N LEU A 8 22.60 -4.78 -3.05
CA LEU A 8 21.53 -4.97 -4.02
C LEU A 8 21.89 -4.36 -5.35
N ALA A 9 22.49 -3.17 -5.40
CA ALA A 9 22.98 -2.57 -6.65
C ALA A 9 24.13 -3.40 -7.25
N PHE A 10 24.98 -4.03 -6.42
CA PHE A 10 26.03 -4.93 -6.89
C PHE A 10 25.48 -6.29 -7.34
N GLY A 11 24.44 -6.80 -6.67
CA GLY A 11 23.73 -8.03 -7.05
C GLY A 11 22.83 -7.85 -8.27
N PHE A 12 22.19 -6.69 -8.41
CA PHE A 12 21.47 -6.28 -9.60
C PHE A 12 22.44 -6.03 -10.75
N ALA A 13 23.63 -5.46 -10.53
CA ALA A 13 24.65 -5.35 -11.57
C ALA A 13 25.13 -6.73 -12.10
N PHE A 14 25.00 -7.81 -11.31
CA PHE A 14 25.29 -9.18 -11.75
C PHE A 14 24.07 -9.90 -12.38
N LEU A 15 22.84 -9.55 -12.00
CA LEU A 15 21.60 -10.03 -12.63
C LEU A 15 21.28 -9.31 -13.94
N ASP A 16 21.61 -8.02 -14.05
CA ASP A 16 21.45 -7.21 -15.26
C ASP A 16 22.49 -7.59 -16.34
N ALA A 17 23.57 -8.28 -15.94
CA ALA A 17 24.52 -8.91 -16.84
C ALA A 17 24.09 -10.33 -17.31
N ALA A 18 23.04 -10.91 -16.72
CA ALA A 18 22.55 -12.24 -17.07
C ALA A 18 21.02 -12.33 -16.93
N MET A 19 20.33 -11.96 -18.02
CA MET A 19 18.89 -12.15 -18.32
C MET A 19 17.95 -10.95 -18.15
N PHE A 20 17.91 -10.09 -19.18
CA PHE A 20 16.65 -9.83 -19.90
C PHE A 20 16.93 -9.65 -21.41
N VAL A 21 16.83 -10.76 -22.15
CA VAL A 21 16.37 -10.73 -23.54
C VAL A 21 14.91 -11.19 -23.50
N THR A 22 13.99 -10.24 -23.32
CA THR A 22 12.60 -10.43 -23.73
C THR A 22 12.52 -10.21 -25.23
N GLY A 23 12.64 -11.29 -25.99
CA GLY A 23 12.20 -11.32 -27.38
C GLY A 23 10.70 -11.61 -27.46
N LYS A 24 9.85 -10.57 -27.51
CA LYS A 24 8.62 -10.63 -28.30
C LYS A 24 8.91 -9.98 -29.66
N CYS A 25 8.73 -10.77 -30.69
CA CYS A 25 8.99 -10.43 -32.09
C CYS A 25 7.75 -9.76 -32.69
N LYS A 26 7.88 -8.63 -33.38
CA LYS A 26 7.16 -8.39 -34.66
C LYS A 26 7.70 -7.17 -35.44
N GLU A 27 7.98 -7.45 -36.71
CA GLU A 27 7.93 -6.62 -37.92
C GLU A 27 8.64 -5.25 -37.97
N ILE A 28 9.65 -5.17 -38.84
CA ILE A 28 10.29 -3.94 -39.32
C ILE A 28 9.80 -3.69 -40.76
N HIS A 29 9.08 -2.58 -40.98
CA HIS A 29 9.03 -1.88 -42.27
C HIS A 29 10.06 -0.73 -42.28
N ILE A 30 10.61 -0.36 -43.45
CA ILE A 30 11.66 0.67 -43.61
C ILE A 30 11.26 1.73 -44.64
N SER A 31 11.68 2.98 -44.35
CA SER A 31 11.87 4.20 -45.18
C SER A 31 10.62 4.95 -45.66
N LEU A 32 10.56 6.28 -45.78
CA LEU A 32 11.55 7.29 -46.26
C LEU A 32 11.27 8.71 -45.70
N GLY A 33 12.31 9.59 -45.69
CA GLY A 33 12.27 11.08 -45.92
C GLY A 33 11.48 11.95 -44.92
N THR A 34 11.74 13.24 -44.67
CA THR A 34 12.53 14.32 -45.30
C THR A 34 12.47 15.57 -44.38
N ASN A 35 13.55 16.36 -44.36
CA ASN A 35 13.65 17.84 -44.29
C ASN A 35 12.93 18.74 -43.25
N MET A 36 13.79 19.59 -42.65
CA MET A 36 13.76 21.07 -42.54
C MET A 36 12.98 21.81 -41.41
N THR A 37 13.78 22.58 -40.65
CA THR A 37 13.69 24.00 -40.21
C THR A 37 12.63 24.53 -39.24
N GLU A 38 13.16 25.38 -38.35
CA GLU A 38 12.70 26.73 -37.92
C GLU A 38 12.04 26.98 -36.56
N GLU A 39 12.23 28.24 -36.15
CA GLU A 39 12.22 28.86 -34.81
C GLU A 39 10.84 29.33 -34.28
N SER A 40 10.80 29.47 -32.94
CA SER A 40 10.17 30.53 -32.12
C SER A 40 8.64 30.68 -31.95
N SER A 41 8.28 30.70 -30.66
CA SER A 41 7.40 31.66 -29.94
C SER A 41 5.86 31.60 -30.00
N ALA A 42 5.28 31.88 -28.82
CA ALA A 42 3.93 32.35 -28.46
C ALA A 42 2.85 31.34 -27.98
N VAL A 43 2.00 31.86 -27.07
CA VAL A 43 1.12 31.22 -26.04
C VAL A 43 -0.37 31.17 -26.53
N PRO A 44 -1.38 30.90 -25.66
CA PRO A 44 -2.22 29.68 -25.41
C PRO A 44 -3.50 29.61 -26.33
N PRO A 45 -4.55 28.73 -26.23
CA PRO A 45 -5.22 28.17 -25.02
C PRO A 45 -5.93 26.77 -25.08
N ARG A 46 -6.49 26.37 -23.91
CA ARG A 46 -7.58 25.40 -23.59
C ARG A 46 -7.32 23.87 -23.57
N ASP A 47 -7.74 23.28 -22.43
CA ASP A 47 -8.03 21.86 -22.10
C ASP A 47 -8.92 21.13 -23.13
N PRO A 48 -9.16 19.77 -23.09
CA PRO A 48 -9.01 18.82 -21.97
C PRO A 48 -8.55 17.37 -22.29
N LEU A 49 -8.44 16.55 -21.23
CA LEU A 49 -8.70 15.09 -21.09
C LEU A 49 -7.55 14.12 -20.75
N LEU A 50 -7.92 13.27 -19.78
CA LEU A 50 -7.24 12.18 -19.07
C LEU A 50 -6.76 11.01 -19.95
N ALA A 51 -5.69 10.34 -19.49
CA ALA A 51 -5.66 8.88 -19.40
C ALA A 51 -4.65 8.41 -18.32
N ARG A 52 -5.18 7.85 -17.22
CA ARG A 52 -4.49 6.98 -16.27
C ARG A 52 -4.21 5.63 -16.95
N THR A 53 -3.13 4.95 -16.56
CA THR A 53 -3.07 3.49 -16.68
C THR A 53 -2.38 2.88 -15.48
N THR A 54 -3.08 1.88 -14.97
CA THR A 54 -2.95 1.14 -13.72
C THR A 54 -1.94 -0.01 -13.82
N ALA A 55 -1.46 -0.41 -12.66
CA ALA A 55 -0.72 -1.64 -12.42
C ALA A 55 -1.64 -2.85 -12.46
N SER A 56 -1.12 -4.00 -12.88
CA SER A 56 -1.77 -5.31 -12.80
C SER A 56 -0.98 -6.24 -11.90
N SER A 57 -1.64 -6.74 -10.86
CA SER A 57 -1.35 -7.96 -10.09
C SER A 57 -1.85 -9.22 -10.85
N LEU A 58 -1.56 -10.41 -10.31
CA LEU A 58 -2.16 -11.76 -10.47
C LEU A 58 -1.03 -12.82 -10.34
N ALA A 59 -1.16 -14.02 -9.79
CA ALA A 59 -2.19 -14.72 -9.02
C ALA A 59 -1.55 -16.03 -8.48
N SER A 60 -2.14 -16.58 -7.43
CA SER A 60 -1.95 -17.92 -6.85
C SER A 60 -2.75 -19.01 -7.57
N ILE A 61 -2.25 -20.26 -7.62
CA ILE A 61 -3.07 -21.49 -7.77
C ILE A 61 -2.47 -22.61 -6.90
N SER A 62 -3.38 -23.44 -6.36
CA SER A 62 -3.28 -24.45 -5.32
C SER A 62 -3.14 -25.91 -5.81
N ASP A 63 -2.87 -26.78 -4.82
CA ASP A 63 -3.37 -28.15 -4.59
C ASP A 63 -2.75 -29.43 -5.19
N ARG A 64 -2.52 -30.34 -4.21
CA ARG A 64 -2.84 -31.80 -4.11
C ARG A 64 -1.75 -32.89 -4.24
N GLU A 65 -1.57 -33.53 -3.07
CA GLU A 65 -1.63 -34.99 -2.75
C GLU A 65 -0.52 -36.00 -3.12
N ASN A 66 -0.17 -36.76 -2.05
CA ASN A 66 0.10 -38.19 -1.91
C ASN A 66 1.52 -38.80 -1.99
N ASP A 67 1.94 -39.21 -0.77
CA ASP A 67 2.30 -40.57 -0.32
C ASP A 67 3.68 -41.22 -0.54
N SER A 68 4.14 -41.74 0.61
CA SER A 68 4.79 -43.04 0.85
C SER A 68 6.33 -43.16 0.99
N SER A 69 6.70 -43.46 2.24
CA SER A 69 7.53 -44.59 2.71
C SER A 69 9.05 -44.65 2.51
N GLU A 70 9.73 -44.67 3.66
CA GLU A 70 10.79 -45.61 4.10
C GLU A 70 11.95 -45.96 3.16
N THR A 71 13.18 -45.63 3.57
CA THR A 71 14.10 -46.59 4.22
C THR A 71 15.46 -45.93 4.49
N LYS A 72 16.09 -46.38 5.59
CA LYS A 72 17.40 -45.93 6.10
C LYS A 72 18.42 -47.10 5.99
N PRO A 73 19.68 -46.94 6.40
CA PRO A 73 20.93 -47.04 5.63
C PRO A 73 21.64 -48.41 5.82
N PRO A 74 22.95 -48.62 5.50
CA PRO A 74 24.07 -48.23 6.41
C PRO A 74 25.44 -47.98 5.67
N SER A 75 26.35 -47.11 6.14
CA SER A 75 27.47 -47.26 7.10
C SER A 75 28.88 -47.57 6.52
N SER A 76 29.89 -47.20 7.33
CA SER A 76 31.34 -47.51 7.31
C SER A 76 32.24 -46.62 6.41
N ALA A 77 33.15 -45.81 6.94
CA ALA A 77 34.32 -46.00 7.85
C ALA A 77 35.58 -46.47 7.10
N GLY A 78 36.70 -45.76 7.28
CA GLY A 78 38.00 -46.17 6.72
C GLY A 78 39.09 -45.10 6.82
N THR A 79 40.03 -45.34 7.71
CA THR A 79 41.02 -44.45 8.35
C THR A 79 42.41 -44.44 7.64
N ALA A 80 43.26 -43.46 8.04
CA ALA A 80 44.71 -43.58 8.32
C ALA A 80 45.72 -43.25 7.18
N THR A 81 46.46 -42.12 7.23
CA THR A 81 47.81 -41.83 7.85
C THR A 81 48.98 -42.11 6.87
N VAL A 82 50.01 -41.26 6.67
CA VAL A 82 51.23 -41.02 7.51
C VAL A 82 52.15 -40.03 6.74
N GLU A 83 52.48 -38.86 7.31
CA GLU A 83 53.81 -38.34 7.76
C GLU A 83 54.86 -37.87 6.72
N VAL A 84 55.46 -36.67 6.94
CA VAL A 84 56.80 -36.44 7.55
C VAL A 84 57.28 -35.01 7.24
N SER A 85 57.57 -34.23 8.29
CA SER A 85 58.36 -32.97 8.30
C SER A 85 59.86 -33.30 8.55
N PRO A 86 60.81 -32.33 8.48
CA PRO A 86 61.12 -31.54 9.69
C PRO A 86 61.59 -30.08 9.43
N GLY A 87 61.53 -29.25 10.50
CA GLY A 87 62.04 -27.85 10.57
C GLY A 87 63.57 -27.75 10.76
N PRO A 88 64.14 -26.80 11.54
CA PRO A 88 63.51 -25.88 12.52
C PRO A 88 64.11 -24.42 12.62
N GLU A 89 63.57 -23.65 13.58
CA GLU A 89 64.16 -22.48 14.33
C GLU A 89 64.42 -21.16 13.57
N ASP A 90 64.17 -19.95 14.08
CA ASP A 90 64.29 -19.46 15.47
C ASP A 90 63.58 -18.10 15.72
N ASN A 91 63.56 -17.72 17.00
CA ASN A 91 62.77 -16.71 17.70
C ASN A 91 63.06 -15.20 17.46
N HIS A 92 62.16 -14.40 18.07
CA HIS A 92 62.39 -13.16 18.83
C HIS A 92 61.94 -11.78 18.30
N SER A 93 61.76 -10.92 19.30
CA SER A 93 60.90 -9.76 19.46
C SER A 93 61.67 -8.43 19.48
N THR A 94 60.90 -7.33 19.40
CA THR A 94 61.09 -6.03 20.09
C THR A 94 62.17 -5.00 19.67
N THR A 95 61.68 -3.75 19.57
CA THR A 95 62.21 -2.46 20.08
C THR A 95 63.27 -1.61 19.34
N ASP A 96 62.90 -0.32 19.25
CA ASP A 96 63.68 0.93 19.44
C ASP A 96 64.68 1.45 18.40
N GLY A 97 64.37 2.65 17.86
CA GLY A 97 64.84 3.88 18.51
C GLY A 97 66.05 4.64 17.94
N THR A 98 65.75 5.81 17.36
CA THR A 98 66.44 7.13 17.56
C THR A 98 67.71 7.53 16.76
N GLY A 99 67.75 8.83 16.40
CA GLY A 99 68.93 9.60 15.95
C GLY A 99 68.56 10.78 15.03
N TRP A 100 67.92 11.85 15.50
CA TRP A 100 68.47 13.16 15.96
C TRP A 100 69.40 13.97 14.99
N GLN A 101 68.78 14.99 14.38
CA GLN A 101 69.15 16.43 14.29
C GLN A 101 70.36 17.02 13.50
N ARG A 102 69.98 17.87 12.51
CA ARG A 102 70.39 19.29 12.21
C ARG A 102 71.79 19.56 11.55
N PRO A 103 72.09 20.80 11.06
CA PRO A 103 71.39 21.77 10.18
C PRO A 103 72.34 22.48 9.14
N HIS A 104 71.81 23.39 8.29
CA HIS A 104 72.38 24.71 7.83
C HIS A 104 72.28 25.08 6.30
N TRP A 105 71.50 26.15 6.04
CA TRP A 105 71.54 27.31 5.10
C TRP A 105 71.96 27.31 3.61
N ARG A 106 71.28 28.23 2.90
CA ARG A 106 71.33 28.71 1.50
C ARG A 106 72.68 29.28 1.01
N ARG A 107 72.85 29.30 -0.34
CA ARG A 107 73.30 30.42 -1.24
C ARG A 107 73.24 29.88 -2.70
N VAL A 108 72.45 30.35 -3.69
CA VAL A 108 72.31 31.61 -4.49
C VAL A 108 73.49 31.92 -5.43
N GLU A 109 73.11 32.38 -6.65
CA GLU A 109 73.86 32.97 -7.81
C GLU A 109 74.17 31.99 -8.96
N GLY A 110 73.96 32.26 -10.26
CA GLY A 110 73.58 33.47 -11.01
C GLY A 110 74.51 33.69 -12.25
N ASN A 111 73.95 34.20 -13.37
CA ASN A 111 74.58 34.91 -14.53
C ASN A 111 74.65 34.16 -15.90
N TYR A 112 73.86 34.57 -16.94
CA TYR A 112 74.06 35.59 -18.03
C TYR A 112 74.67 34.95 -19.33
N LEU A 113 74.40 35.29 -20.62
CA LEU A 113 74.08 36.55 -21.32
C LEU A 113 73.72 36.31 -22.85
N PHE A 114 72.69 37.00 -23.41
CA PHE A 114 72.52 37.70 -24.74
C PHE A 114 72.61 36.96 -26.12
N ALA A 115 71.95 37.34 -27.26
CA ALA A 115 71.51 38.65 -27.82
C ALA A 115 70.45 38.62 -28.99
N LEU A 116 69.57 39.65 -29.06
CA LEU A 116 69.02 40.51 -30.19
C LEU A 116 68.28 39.91 -31.45
N LYS A 117 67.25 40.50 -32.13
CA LYS A 117 66.71 41.89 -32.31
C LYS A 117 65.35 41.96 -33.13
N ILE A 118 64.43 42.90 -32.77
CA ILE A 118 63.60 43.86 -33.63
C ILE A 118 62.38 43.34 -34.45
N ARG A 119 61.18 43.98 -34.65
CA ARG A 119 60.60 45.37 -34.55
C ARG A 119 59.03 45.33 -34.54
N LEU A 120 58.35 46.35 -33.97
CA LEU A 120 56.95 46.84 -34.23
C LEU A 120 57.00 48.02 -35.26
N PRO A 121 55.92 48.66 -35.85
CA PRO A 121 54.62 49.04 -35.23
C PRO A 121 53.32 49.37 -36.11
N LEU A 122 52.17 49.65 -35.44
CA LEU A 122 51.07 50.65 -35.69
C LEU A 122 49.86 50.51 -36.69
N LEU A 123 48.65 50.80 -36.12
CA LEU A 123 47.44 51.59 -36.56
C LEU A 123 46.34 51.07 -37.57
N PHE A 124 45.12 50.84 -37.02
CA PHE A 124 43.79 51.45 -37.32
C PHE A 124 43.00 51.37 -38.69
N PHE A 125 41.65 51.22 -38.56
CA PHE A 125 40.47 51.67 -39.39
C PHE A 125 39.97 50.94 -40.70
N PHE A 126 38.72 50.40 -40.65
CA PHE A 126 37.54 50.41 -41.59
C PHE A 126 37.51 49.89 -43.09
N PHE A 127 36.51 49.01 -43.38
CA PHE A 127 35.55 48.82 -44.54
C PHE A 127 35.89 48.63 -46.08
N LEU A 128 35.26 47.58 -46.68
CA LEU A 128 34.59 47.31 -48.01
C LEU A 128 35.24 47.30 -49.45
N LEU A 129 34.84 46.25 -50.22
CA LEU A 129 34.30 46.15 -51.62
C LEU A 129 35.06 45.42 -52.79
N GLU A 130 34.45 44.30 -53.25
CA GLU A 130 34.33 43.54 -54.54
C GLU A 130 35.31 43.58 -55.76
N GLU A 131 35.46 42.40 -56.41
CA GLU A 131 35.68 42.23 -57.87
C GLU A 131 34.60 41.32 -58.52
N LYS A 132 34.21 41.66 -59.76
CA LYS A 132 32.83 41.60 -60.30
C LYS A 132 32.61 40.71 -61.56
N TYR A 133 33.47 39.73 -61.89
CA TYR A 133 33.35 38.99 -63.19
C TYR A 133 33.67 37.48 -63.17
N LYS A 134 33.59 36.81 -62.02
CA LYS A 134 34.01 35.40 -61.89
C LYS A 134 33.03 34.38 -62.49
N ASP A 135 31.76 34.75 -62.66
CA ASP A 135 30.67 33.77 -62.84
C ASP A 135 29.90 33.89 -64.16
N ILE A 136 30.59 33.99 -65.31
CA ILE A 136 29.95 33.78 -66.63
C ILE A 136 30.21 32.35 -67.11
N PRO A 137 29.27 31.40 -66.90
CA PRO A 137 29.38 30.00 -67.36
C PRO A 137 29.13 29.89 -68.87
N VAL A 138 29.92 29.06 -69.55
CA VAL A 138 29.70 28.71 -70.96
C VAL A 138 29.65 27.20 -71.07
N ASN A 139 28.52 26.65 -71.56
CA ASN A 139 28.29 25.21 -71.70
C ASN A 139 28.31 24.78 -73.18
N TYR A 140 28.91 23.60 -73.47
CA TYR A 140 28.92 22.97 -74.80
C TYR A 140 28.93 21.43 -74.73
N THR A 141 28.46 20.74 -75.79
CA THR A 141 28.33 19.26 -75.84
C THR A 141 28.87 18.64 -77.14
N TYR A 142 29.33 17.37 -77.11
CA TYR A 142 29.85 16.64 -78.28
C TYR A 142 28.87 15.57 -78.81
N THR A 143 28.79 15.42 -80.13
CA THR A 143 28.02 14.36 -80.81
C THR A 143 28.92 13.61 -81.80
N TYR A 144 28.99 12.27 -81.74
CA TYR A 144 29.74 11.45 -82.70
C TYR A 144 28.84 10.98 -83.84
N ASN A 145 29.33 11.11 -85.06
CA ASN A 145 28.67 10.60 -86.26
C ASN A 145 29.33 9.29 -86.69
N GLU A 146 28.60 8.19 -86.57
CA GLU A 146 29.11 6.85 -86.88
C GLU A 146 29.46 6.67 -88.37
N ASN A 147 28.79 7.40 -89.27
CA ASN A 147 29.02 7.29 -90.71
C ASN A 147 30.31 7.98 -91.15
N SER A 148 30.56 9.20 -90.66
CA SER A 148 31.76 9.97 -91.00
C SER A 148 32.95 9.66 -90.08
N LYS A 149 32.70 8.97 -88.96
CA LYS A 149 33.65 8.72 -87.88
C LYS A 149 34.25 10.01 -87.27
N THR A 150 33.44 11.07 -87.18
CA THR A 150 33.85 12.38 -86.67
C THR A 150 32.89 12.91 -85.61
N TYR A 151 33.35 13.87 -84.79
CA TYR A 151 32.65 14.53 -83.69
C TYR A 151 32.18 15.95 -84.08
N SER A 152 31.13 16.47 -83.44
CA SER A 152 30.63 17.85 -83.58
C SER A 152 30.30 18.47 -82.22
N VAL A 153 30.36 19.81 -82.07
CA VAL A 153 30.18 20.57 -80.82
C VAL A 153 29.13 21.68 -80.94
N MET A 154 28.27 21.86 -79.92
CA MET A 154 27.23 22.90 -79.89
C MET A 154 27.24 23.73 -78.60
N PHE A 155 27.06 25.06 -78.67
CA PHE A 155 27.11 26.01 -77.53
C PHE A 155 25.71 26.53 -77.10
N ALA A 156 25.55 26.91 -75.82
CA ALA A 156 24.28 27.38 -75.23
C ALA A 156 23.81 28.78 -75.69
N SER A 157 22.50 29.08 -75.54
CA SER A 157 21.76 30.13 -76.27
C SER A 157 22.07 31.60 -75.95
N ASP A 158 22.63 31.87 -74.77
CA ASP A 158 22.61 33.17 -74.09
C ASP A 158 23.87 34.00 -74.35
N VAL A 159 24.76 33.48 -75.20
CA VAL A 159 26.06 34.05 -75.53
C VAL A 159 26.03 34.57 -76.97
N GLN A 160 26.43 35.82 -77.18
CA GLN A 160 26.57 36.41 -78.52
C GLN A 160 28.06 36.54 -78.87
N CYS A 161 28.42 36.21 -80.11
CA CYS A 161 29.77 36.38 -80.61
C CYS A 161 29.85 37.61 -81.51
N ASP A 162 30.99 38.28 -81.51
CA ASP A 162 31.31 39.23 -82.56
C ASP A 162 32.44 38.68 -83.47
N SER A 163 32.31 38.96 -84.77
CA SER A 163 33.08 38.51 -85.94
C SER A 163 32.73 37.14 -86.58
N GLN A 164 33.04 37.08 -87.89
CA GLN A 164 32.33 36.42 -88.99
C GLN A 164 32.36 34.88 -89.07
N ASP A 165 32.95 34.18 -88.09
CA ASP A 165 33.02 32.70 -88.02
C ASP A 165 32.27 32.10 -86.82
N CYS A 166 31.39 32.87 -86.17
CA CYS A 166 30.62 32.35 -85.04
C CYS A 166 29.19 31.94 -85.44
N ALA A 167 29.03 30.67 -85.78
CA ALA A 167 27.76 29.96 -85.71
C ALA A 167 27.69 29.15 -84.40
N LYS A 168 26.48 28.96 -83.84
CA LYS A 168 26.25 28.24 -82.56
C LYS A 168 26.75 26.77 -82.52
N MET A 169 27.23 26.20 -83.63
CA MET A 169 27.68 24.81 -83.75
C MET A 169 28.92 24.66 -84.65
N LEU A 170 29.89 23.84 -84.21
CA LEU A 170 31.10 23.43 -84.95
C LEU A 170 31.02 21.93 -85.29
N GLN A 171 31.40 21.52 -86.50
CA GLN A 171 31.27 20.11 -86.96
C GLN A 171 32.59 19.54 -87.52
N ASN A 172 32.69 18.20 -87.59
CA ASN A 172 33.76 17.39 -88.22
C ASN A 172 35.14 17.32 -87.51
N LEU A 173 35.17 17.06 -86.21
CA LEU A 173 36.39 16.86 -85.40
C LEU A 173 36.81 15.37 -85.35
N GLN A 174 38.10 15.05 -85.43
CA GLN A 174 38.64 13.67 -85.41
C GLN A 174 38.77 13.12 -83.97
N GLU A 175 39.05 11.82 -83.79
CA GLU A 175 39.36 11.25 -82.46
C GLU A 175 40.68 11.81 -81.91
N CYS A 176 40.69 12.20 -80.62
CA CYS A 176 41.82 12.83 -79.93
C CYS A 176 42.36 14.18 -80.49
N GLU A 177 41.52 15.01 -81.11
CA GLU A 177 41.82 16.37 -81.66
C GLU A 177 41.53 17.52 -80.65
N HIS A 178 42.24 18.67 -80.73
CA HIS A 178 42.14 19.85 -79.84
C HIS A 178 41.84 21.20 -80.60
N ARG A 179 40.91 22.07 -80.16
CA ARG A 179 40.51 23.35 -80.87
C ARG A 179 39.99 24.52 -79.97
N THR A 180 40.23 25.82 -80.28
CA THR A 180 39.93 27.02 -79.41
C THR A 180 38.92 28.05 -79.99
N VAL A 181 38.07 28.72 -79.17
CA VAL A 181 36.98 29.67 -79.58
C VAL A 181 36.77 30.88 -78.59
N ASN A 182 36.34 32.08 -79.07
CA ASN A 182 36.15 33.34 -78.29
C ASN A 182 34.65 33.80 -78.17
N LEU A 183 34.22 34.36 -77.03
CA LEU A 183 32.79 34.61 -76.69
C LEU A 183 32.50 35.92 -75.88
N SER A 184 31.33 36.57 -76.10
CA SER A 184 30.91 37.84 -75.45
C SER A 184 29.48 37.86 -74.86
N HIS A 185 29.14 38.84 -73.99
CA HIS A 185 27.80 39.02 -73.38
C HIS A 185 27.37 40.50 -73.34
N SER A 186 26.08 40.79 -73.54
CA SER A 186 25.53 42.14 -73.76
C SER A 186 25.66 43.11 -72.57
N SER A 187 25.85 42.61 -71.36
CA SER A 187 26.07 43.40 -70.14
C SER A 187 27.54 43.79 -69.89
N CYS A 188 28.46 43.49 -70.81
CA CYS A 188 29.88 43.80 -70.68
C CYS A 188 30.41 44.53 -71.92
N VAL A 189 31.35 45.46 -71.72
CA VAL A 189 32.16 46.07 -72.79
C VAL A 189 33.53 45.34 -72.79
N PRO A 190 34.22 45.16 -73.94
CA PRO A 190 35.39 44.26 -74.07
C PRO A 190 36.48 44.47 -73.01
N PRO A 191 37.21 43.41 -72.57
CA PRO A 191 37.58 42.22 -73.35
C PRO A 191 36.77 40.92 -73.14
N PHE A 192 36.72 40.07 -74.19
CA PHE A 192 35.92 38.83 -74.35
C PHE A 192 36.65 37.52 -73.91
N LYS A 193 35.94 36.41 -73.58
CA LYS A 193 36.46 35.15 -72.96
C LYS A 193 36.80 34.03 -73.98
N GLN A 194 37.91 33.27 -73.81
CA GLN A 194 38.36 32.17 -74.71
C GLN A 194 38.23 30.74 -74.10
N ILE A 195 37.97 29.70 -74.92
CA ILE A 195 37.77 28.28 -74.48
C ILE A 195 38.43 27.24 -75.43
N LEU A 196 39.02 26.15 -74.90
CA LEU A 196 39.64 25.00 -75.62
C LEU A 196 38.78 23.70 -75.56
N LEU A 197 38.71 22.93 -76.66
CA LEU A 197 37.89 21.73 -76.89
C LEU A 197 38.77 20.48 -77.19
N GLU A 198 38.55 19.29 -76.57
CA GLU A 198 39.28 18.01 -76.82
C GLU A 198 38.35 16.78 -77.09
N THR A 199 38.70 15.82 -77.98
CA THR A 199 37.87 14.64 -78.38
C THR A 199 38.41 13.24 -77.91
N PRO A 200 37.60 12.14 -77.84
CA PRO A 200 37.96 10.82 -77.21
C PRO A 200 38.25 9.61 -78.16
N PRO A 201 38.74 8.42 -77.67
CA PRO A 201 39.13 7.23 -78.47
C PRO A 201 38.00 6.25 -78.92
N GLY A 202 38.12 5.62 -80.10
CA GLY A 202 37.15 4.71 -80.74
C GLY A 202 36.98 3.26 -80.22
N LYS A 203 35.97 2.51 -80.73
CA LYS A 203 35.22 1.44 -80.00
C LYS A 203 35.35 -0.06 -80.45
N TYR A 204 36.33 -0.55 -81.23
CA TYR A 204 36.38 -1.98 -81.69
C TYR A 204 37.80 -2.52 -82.06
N PRO A 205 38.19 -3.81 -81.87
CA PRO A 205 37.95 -4.81 -80.80
C PRO A 205 39.18 -5.10 -79.88
N THR A 206 38.96 -5.83 -78.76
CA THR A 206 39.68 -5.90 -77.44
C THR A 206 41.09 -6.55 -77.38
N LYS A 207 42.06 -5.94 -76.68
CA LYS A 207 43.50 -6.34 -76.61
C LYS A 207 44.03 -6.90 -75.24
N PHE A 208 43.20 -7.41 -74.32
CA PHE A 208 43.60 -7.80 -72.93
C PHE A 208 43.15 -9.23 -72.47
N LYS A 209 43.93 -9.94 -71.62
CA LYS A 209 43.67 -11.32 -71.07
C LYS A 209 43.84 -11.43 -69.52
N LEU A 210 43.08 -12.28 -68.79
CA LEU A 210 42.97 -12.43 -67.30
C LEU A 210 43.36 -13.84 -66.71
N GLU A 211 43.94 -13.91 -65.49
CA GLU A 211 44.44 -15.11 -64.75
C GLU A 211 44.19 -15.07 -63.20
N ASP A 212 44.13 -16.22 -62.47
CA ASP A 212 43.86 -16.36 -61.00
C ASP A 212 45.13 -16.52 -60.12
N CYS A 213 45.15 -15.94 -58.91
CA CYS A 213 46.30 -15.87 -58.00
C CYS A 213 46.01 -16.00 -56.47
N VAL A 214 44.85 -16.53 -56.04
CA VAL A 214 44.44 -16.55 -54.61
C VAL A 214 45.30 -17.43 -53.70
N GLN A 215 45.52 -16.98 -52.46
CA GLN A 215 46.15 -17.77 -51.38
C GLN A 215 45.15 -18.74 -50.70
N PRO A 216 45.50 -20.02 -50.43
CA PRO A 216 44.55 -21.06 -49.98
C PRO A 216 43.75 -20.73 -48.71
N GLU A 217 44.38 -20.06 -47.75
CA GLU A 217 43.80 -19.67 -46.45
C GLU A 217 42.63 -18.68 -46.58
N LYS A 218 42.53 -17.98 -47.72
CA LYS A 218 41.51 -16.96 -48.00
C LYS A 218 40.60 -17.34 -49.19
N ALA A 219 40.75 -18.55 -49.74
CA ALA A 219 40.06 -19.00 -50.95
C ALA A 219 38.56 -19.26 -50.79
N ASN A 220 38.05 -19.28 -49.55
CA ASN A 220 36.61 -19.38 -49.28
C ASN A 220 35.88 -18.04 -49.41
N THR A 221 36.59 -16.91 -49.36
CA THR A 221 35.98 -15.57 -49.29
C THR A 221 36.71 -14.51 -50.12
N SER A 222 37.69 -14.90 -50.95
CA SER A 222 38.42 -13.98 -51.83
C SER A 222 38.82 -14.61 -53.17
N LEU A 223 38.94 -13.75 -54.19
CA LEU A 223 39.44 -14.01 -55.54
C LEU A 223 40.58 -13.02 -55.86
N CYS A 224 41.58 -13.43 -56.63
CA CYS A 224 42.73 -12.60 -57.06
C CYS A 224 42.84 -12.71 -58.56
N LEU A 225 42.80 -11.58 -59.28
CA LEU A 225 42.78 -11.53 -60.74
C LEU A 225 43.97 -10.73 -61.27
N ARG A 226 44.65 -11.22 -62.31
CA ARG A 226 45.81 -10.56 -62.96
C ARG A 226 45.64 -10.48 -64.47
N TRP A 227 46.03 -9.37 -65.13
CA TRP A 227 45.88 -9.20 -66.59
C TRP A 227 47.11 -8.69 -67.34
N LYS A 228 47.19 -8.97 -68.66
CA LYS A 228 48.30 -8.60 -69.56
C LYS A 228 47.82 -8.01 -70.92
N ASN A 229 48.52 -7.00 -71.45
CA ASN A 229 48.26 -6.35 -72.76
C ASN A 229 48.86 -7.17 -73.92
N SER A 230 48.17 -7.22 -75.07
CA SER A 230 48.55 -8.06 -76.21
C SER A 230 48.53 -7.38 -77.60
N GLY A 231 48.45 -6.02 -77.73
CA GLY A 231 48.63 -5.35 -79.04
C GLY A 231 48.78 -3.80 -79.06
N ASN A 232 49.20 -3.21 -80.21
CA ASN A 232 49.68 -1.81 -80.39
C ASN A 232 48.57 -0.72 -80.31
N PHE A 233 48.62 0.27 -79.40
CA PHE A 233 47.57 1.27 -79.11
C PHE A 233 48.06 2.73 -79.33
N SER A 234 47.23 3.64 -79.87
CA SER A 234 47.68 4.99 -80.35
C SER A 234 47.35 6.19 -79.45
N CYS A 235 46.50 6.04 -78.43
CA CYS A 235 46.27 7.11 -77.44
C CYS A 235 47.35 7.06 -76.35
N ASP A 236 47.60 8.18 -75.67
CA ASP A 236 48.53 8.22 -74.55
C ASP A 236 48.04 7.31 -73.40
N GLU A 237 48.76 6.21 -73.16
CA GLU A 237 48.38 5.18 -72.17
C GLU A 237 48.29 5.75 -70.74
N ARG A 238 48.96 6.87 -70.46
CA ARG A 238 48.94 7.56 -69.15
C ARG A 238 47.70 8.42 -68.92
N LYS A 239 46.69 8.29 -69.77
CA LYS A 239 45.39 8.92 -69.60
C LYS A 239 44.26 7.90 -69.60
N LEU A 240 44.60 6.61 -69.66
CA LEU A 240 43.65 5.50 -69.68
C LEU A 240 43.38 5.00 -68.27
N THR A 241 42.12 4.82 -67.93
CA THR A 241 41.70 4.26 -66.65
C THR A 241 40.94 2.94 -66.86
N TYR A 242 41.18 1.93 -66.03
CA TYR A 242 40.55 0.61 -66.18
C TYR A 242 39.46 0.40 -65.14
N SER A 243 38.40 -0.35 -65.45
CA SER A 243 37.34 -0.65 -64.49
C SER A 243 36.81 -2.10 -64.53
N PHE A 244 36.45 -2.63 -63.36
CA PHE A 244 36.01 -4.03 -63.16
C PHE A 244 34.53 -4.17 -62.82
N GLN A 245 33.87 -5.21 -63.34
CA GLN A 245 32.48 -5.54 -63.04
C GLN A 245 32.31 -7.04 -62.71
N CYS A 246 31.80 -7.38 -61.53
CA CYS A 246 31.55 -8.77 -61.08
C CYS A 246 30.06 -9.05 -60.91
N ALA A 247 29.57 -10.22 -61.32
CA ALA A 247 28.18 -10.65 -61.13
C ALA A 247 28.09 -12.12 -60.69
N GLY A 248 27.33 -12.40 -59.62
CA GLY A 248 27.04 -13.77 -59.15
C GLY A 248 25.74 -14.32 -59.77
N LYS A 249 25.68 -15.63 -60.05
CA LYS A 249 24.45 -16.29 -60.53
C LYS A 249 23.39 -16.34 -59.42
N ASN A 250 22.29 -15.62 -59.63
CA ASN A 250 21.02 -15.59 -58.87
C ASN A 250 20.89 -14.51 -57.77
N SER A 251 20.58 -13.32 -58.28
CA SER A 251 19.71 -12.30 -57.70
C SER A 251 18.30 -12.83 -57.32
N THR A 252 17.90 -12.64 -56.06
CA THR A 252 16.57 -12.16 -55.58
C THR A 252 16.65 -11.89 -54.04
N PRO A 253 15.83 -10.99 -53.44
CA PRO A 253 16.33 -9.74 -52.84
C PRO A 253 16.52 -9.67 -51.30
N ILE A 254 17.79 -9.52 -50.90
CA ILE A 254 18.46 -8.51 -50.04
C ILE A 254 17.65 -7.65 -49.03
N ARG A 255 18.05 -7.77 -47.75
CA ARG A 255 18.42 -6.67 -46.81
C ARG A 255 19.25 -7.31 -45.69
N ARG A 256 20.56 -7.10 -45.56
CA ARG A 256 21.21 -5.91 -44.99
C ARG A 256 22.72 -5.91 -45.34
N VAL A 257 23.24 -4.72 -45.70
CA VAL A 257 24.57 -4.13 -45.40
C VAL A 257 25.78 -5.06 -45.59
N PHE A 258 26.68 -4.89 -46.57
CA PHE A 258 27.49 -3.70 -46.88
C PHE A 258 27.04 -2.94 -48.15
N PRO A 259 27.36 -1.64 -48.28
CA PRO A 259 26.85 -0.79 -49.33
C PRO A 259 27.49 -1.19 -50.66
N TYR A 260 26.68 -1.46 -51.67
CA TYR A 260 26.59 -0.63 -52.87
C TYR A 260 25.46 -1.22 -53.72
N ASP A 261 24.72 -0.33 -54.37
CA ASP A 261 23.83 -0.65 -55.46
C ASP A 261 24.55 -1.50 -56.53
N ASP A 262 23.79 -2.01 -57.50
CA ASP A 262 24.20 -2.37 -58.86
C ASP A 262 25.70 -2.20 -59.19
N PRO A 263 26.38 -3.22 -59.75
CA PRO A 263 27.84 -3.40 -59.68
C PRO A 263 28.60 -2.15 -60.12
N GLU A 264 29.04 -1.33 -59.15
CA GLU A 264 29.89 -0.19 -59.45
C GLU A 264 31.15 -0.72 -60.12
N CYS A 265 31.40 -0.22 -61.33
CA CYS A 265 32.66 -0.41 -62.02
C CYS A 265 33.78 0.10 -61.12
N VAL A 266 34.56 -0.79 -60.51
CA VAL A 266 35.69 -0.35 -59.66
C VAL A 266 36.76 0.17 -60.59
N THR A 267 36.89 1.50 -60.65
CA THR A 267 37.89 2.18 -61.45
C THR A 267 39.26 2.09 -60.77
N LEU A 268 40.18 1.36 -61.38
CA LEU A 268 41.53 1.15 -60.88
C LEU A 268 42.50 2.17 -61.44
N ASN A 269 43.53 2.43 -60.63
CA ASN A 269 44.64 3.28 -61.01
C ASN A 269 45.37 2.72 -62.24
N GLU A 270 45.88 3.62 -63.09
CA GLU A 270 46.42 3.35 -64.43
C GLU A 270 47.62 2.39 -64.41
N SER A 271 48.27 2.23 -63.25
CA SER A 271 49.48 1.42 -63.06
C SER A 271 49.25 0.00 -62.50
N LEU A 272 48.01 -0.37 -62.15
CA LEU A 272 47.72 -1.67 -61.52
C LEU A 272 47.45 -2.76 -62.59
N THR A 273 48.02 -3.95 -62.40
CA THR A 273 47.83 -5.12 -63.30
C THR A 273 47.24 -6.34 -62.60
N SER A 274 46.89 -6.23 -61.32
CA SER A 274 46.21 -7.27 -60.55
C SER A 274 45.29 -6.67 -59.47
N TYR A 275 44.23 -7.39 -59.12
CA TYR A 275 43.23 -6.95 -58.14
C TYR A 275 42.68 -8.10 -57.29
N ASP A 276 42.61 -7.88 -55.98
CA ASP A 276 42.07 -8.83 -54.99
C ASP A 276 40.62 -8.47 -54.64
N LEU A 277 39.68 -9.31 -55.04
CA LEU A 277 38.28 -9.28 -54.60
C LEU A 277 38.18 -10.01 -53.25
N LYS A 278 37.74 -9.31 -52.21
CA LYS A 278 37.56 -9.86 -50.86
C LYS A 278 36.07 -9.86 -50.49
N GLN A 279 35.69 -10.62 -49.47
CA GLN A 279 34.31 -10.73 -48.96
C GLN A 279 33.30 -11.41 -49.91
N LEU A 280 33.78 -12.35 -50.73
CA LEU A 280 32.92 -13.17 -51.59
C LEU A 280 32.19 -14.24 -50.77
N LYS A 281 30.99 -14.64 -51.21
CA LYS A 281 30.24 -15.73 -50.59
C LYS A 281 30.99 -17.06 -50.78
N PRO A 282 31.13 -17.87 -49.74
CA PRO A 282 31.69 -19.21 -49.85
C PRO A 282 30.86 -20.14 -50.74
N TYR A 283 31.53 -21.15 -51.31
CA TYR A 283 30.95 -22.18 -52.18
C TYR A 283 30.12 -21.66 -53.39
N THR A 284 30.37 -20.42 -53.83
CA THR A 284 29.58 -19.70 -54.84
C THR A 284 30.41 -19.42 -56.09
N THR A 285 29.81 -19.54 -57.29
CA THR A 285 30.47 -19.27 -58.57
C THR A 285 30.18 -17.83 -59.04
N TYR A 286 31.23 -17.10 -59.41
CA TYR A 286 31.26 -15.69 -59.79
C TYR A 286 31.75 -15.50 -61.23
N HIS A 287 31.16 -14.53 -61.93
CA HIS A 287 31.52 -14.14 -63.30
C HIS A 287 32.12 -12.72 -63.28
N VAL A 288 33.32 -12.51 -63.83
CA VAL A 288 34.06 -11.23 -63.77
C VAL A 288 34.35 -10.66 -65.15
N THR A 289 34.21 -9.35 -65.33
CA THR A 289 34.39 -8.61 -66.59
C THR A 289 35.31 -7.37 -66.44
N LEU A 290 36.19 -7.05 -67.41
CA LEU A 290 37.15 -5.91 -67.39
C LEU A 290 37.01 -4.94 -68.59
N HIS A 291 37.18 -3.61 -68.38
CA HIS A 291 37.08 -2.49 -69.34
C HIS A 291 38.17 -1.41 -69.22
N ALA A 292 38.35 -0.54 -70.24
CA ALA A 292 39.26 0.64 -70.24
C ALA A 292 38.56 1.94 -70.78
N SER A 293 38.87 3.14 -70.22
CA SER A 293 38.29 4.48 -70.52
C SER A 293 39.36 5.60 -70.56
N VAL A 294 39.07 6.82 -71.07
CA VAL A 294 39.96 8.02 -70.99
C VAL A 294 39.29 9.18 -70.24
N LYS A 295 40.02 9.88 -69.35
CA LYS A 295 39.52 11.03 -68.57
C LYS A 295 39.70 12.38 -69.28
N GLY A 296 38.57 13.04 -69.59
CA GLY A 296 38.46 14.47 -69.91
C GLY A 296 37.39 15.14 -69.02
N LYS A 297 36.87 16.34 -69.36
CA LYS A 297 35.79 17.02 -68.62
C LYS A 297 34.51 16.17 -68.43
N ALA A 298 34.34 15.09 -69.20
CA ALA A 298 33.39 13.98 -68.93
C ALA A 298 34.02 12.64 -69.41
N GLU A 299 33.87 11.56 -68.61
CA GLU A 299 34.50 10.23 -68.80
C GLU A 299 33.78 9.36 -69.86
N ARG A 300 34.51 8.60 -70.70
CA ARG A 300 33.93 7.80 -71.83
C ARG A 300 34.58 6.40 -71.95
N ASN A 301 33.77 5.31 -71.94
CA ASN A 301 34.19 3.89 -71.73
C ASN A 301 34.36 3.02 -73.01
N GLY A 302 35.32 2.09 -73.00
CA GLY A 302 35.62 1.06 -74.04
C GLY A 302 35.10 -0.38 -73.76
N THR A 303 35.48 -1.35 -74.59
CA THR A 303 34.88 -2.71 -74.73
C THR A 303 35.28 -3.74 -73.65
N LYS A 304 34.43 -4.75 -73.30
CA LYS A 304 34.57 -5.68 -72.14
C LYS A 304 35.17 -7.10 -72.40
N ALA A 305 35.94 -7.68 -71.46
CA ALA A 305 36.47 -9.08 -71.46
C ALA A 305 36.07 -9.90 -70.20
N LYS A 306 35.75 -11.23 -70.27
CA LYS A 306 35.07 -12.03 -69.19
C LYS A 306 35.77 -13.34 -68.71
N CYS A 307 35.61 -13.77 -67.44
CA CYS A 307 36.07 -15.06 -66.85
C CYS A 307 35.26 -15.51 -65.58
N ASP A 308 35.21 -16.82 -65.25
CA ASP A 308 34.36 -17.41 -64.18
C ASP A 308 35.17 -18.15 -63.08
N PHE A 309 34.81 -18.01 -61.79
CA PHE A 309 35.53 -18.58 -60.63
C PHE A 309 34.61 -19.04 -59.48
N ARG A 310 34.92 -20.15 -58.78
CA ARG A 310 34.14 -20.64 -57.61
C ARG A 310 34.96 -20.61 -56.31
N THR A 311 34.39 -20.04 -55.25
CA THR A 311 35.00 -19.99 -53.90
C THR A 311 34.88 -21.32 -53.15
N ASN A 312 35.79 -21.59 -52.21
CA ASN A 312 35.76 -22.79 -51.37
C ASN A 312 34.61 -22.77 -50.35
N ALA A 313 34.24 -23.95 -49.84
CA ALA A 313 33.23 -24.07 -48.79
C ALA A 313 33.69 -23.41 -47.47
N ALA A 314 32.72 -22.93 -46.70
CA ALA A 314 32.92 -22.37 -45.36
C ALA A 314 31.80 -22.82 -44.43
N ALA A 315 31.89 -22.43 -43.16
CA ALA A 315 30.85 -22.75 -42.19
C ALA A 315 29.47 -22.24 -42.66
N PRO A 316 28.41 -23.05 -42.52
CA PRO A 316 27.05 -22.64 -42.85
C PRO A 316 26.64 -21.45 -42.00
N SER A 317 25.77 -20.62 -42.55
CA SER A 317 25.12 -19.55 -41.81
C SER A 317 24.23 -20.09 -40.68
N LYS A 318 23.82 -19.22 -39.77
CA LYS A 318 22.98 -19.62 -38.63
C LYS A 318 21.64 -20.17 -39.12
N VAL A 319 21.18 -21.23 -38.45
CA VAL A 319 19.88 -21.85 -38.70
C VAL A 319 18.76 -20.85 -38.35
N ARG A 320 17.66 -20.87 -39.09
CA ARG A 320 16.63 -19.82 -39.06
C ARG A 320 15.35 -20.27 -38.38
N ASN A 321 14.47 -19.31 -38.05
CA ASN A 321 13.16 -19.53 -37.44
C ASN A 321 13.18 -20.58 -36.33
N ILE A 322 14.19 -20.47 -35.44
CA ILE A 322 14.28 -21.33 -34.28
C ILE A 322 13.08 -20.99 -33.39
N HIS A 323 12.11 -21.89 -33.37
CA HIS A 323 10.92 -21.78 -32.57
C HIS A 323 11.06 -22.68 -31.36
N VAL A 324 11.04 -22.04 -30.19
CA VAL A 324 11.10 -22.73 -28.91
C VAL A 324 9.72 -22.64 -28.30
N SER A 325 8.97 -23.74 -28.32
CA SER A 325 7.67 -23.80 -27.68
C SER A 325 7.81 -24.49 -26.32
N ARG A 326 7.46 -23.79 -25.25
CA ARG A 326 7.33 -24.40 -23.92
C ARG A 326 6.17 -25.39 -23.97
N LYS A 327 6.44 -26.65 -23.61
CA LYS A 327 5.39 -27.68 -23.54
C LYS A 327 4.84 -27.81 -22.12
N THR A 328 5.72 -27.70 -21.11
CA THR A 328 5.39 -27.65 -19.68
C THR A 328 6.40 -26.78 -18.95
N ASP A 329 6.25 -26.60 -17.64
CA ASP A 329 7.15 -25.71 -16.91
C ASP A 329 8.63 -26.11 -16.95
N ASN A 330 8.93 -27.39 -17.20
CA ASN A 330 10.28 -27.97 -17.22
C ASN A 330 10.63 -28.66 -18.57
N SER A 331 9.91 -28.38 -19.66
CA SER A 331 10.21 -28.93 -20.98
C SER A 331 9.89 -27.99 -22.14
N MET A 332 10.69 -28.08 -23.21
CA MET A 332 10.51 -27.29 -24.42
C MET A 332 10.77 -28.09 -25.68
N THR A 333 10.07 -27.76 -26.75
CA THR A 333 10.34 -28.26 -28.09
C THR A 333 11.03 -27.17 -28.89
N VAL A 334 12.10 -27.53 -29.59
CA VAL A 334 12.87 -26.62 -30.44
C VAL A 334 12.77 -27.11 -31.88
N THR A 335 12.11 -26.35 -32.73
CA THR A 335 12.08 -26.58 -34.18
C THR A 335 12.77 -25.45 -34.90
N CYS A 336 13.36 -25.70 -36.06
CA CYS A 336 13.93 -24.61 -36.86
C CYS A 336 13.96 -24.91 -38.35
N THR A 337 14.10 -23.84 -39.14
CA THR A 337 14.20 -23.93 -40.60
C THR A 337 15.66 -23.89 -41.04
N PRO A 338 16.03 -24.60 -42.12
CA PRO A 338 17.42 -24.67 -42.59
C PRO A 338 18.08 -23.28 -42.76
N PRO A 339 19.40 -23.18 -42.52
CA PRO A 339 20.14 -21.93 -42.65
C PRO A 339 20.02 -21.35 -44.05
N THR A 340 20.08 -20.03 -44.17
CA THR A 340 19.86 -19.31 -45.44
C THR A 340 20.91 -19.65 -46.48
N ASP A 341 22.17 -19.64 -46.04
CA ASP A 341 23.33 -19.94 -46.86
C ASP A 341 24.05 -21.14 -46.21
N LEU A 342 24.02 -22.29 -46.86
CA LEU A 342 24.69 -23.50 -46.39
C LEU A 342 26.22 -23.40 -46.52
N ASN A 343 26.72 -22.54 -47.41
CA ASN A 343 28.14 -22.32 -47.67
C ASN A 343 28.94 -23.61 -47.96
N GLY A 344 28.25 -24.70 -48.33
CA GLY A 344 28.76 -26.05 -48.51
C GLY A 344 27.64 -27.03 -48.85
N PRO A 345 27.93 -28.35 -48.97
CA PRO A 345 26.91 -29.38 -49.19
C PRO A 345 26.00 -29.63 -47.95
N PRO A 346 24.85 -30.33 -48.07
CA PRO A 346 23.92 -30.57 -46.96
C PRO A 346 24.52 -31.38 -45.79
N GLY A 347 24.10 -31.11 -44.54
CA GLY A 347 24.61 -31.78 -43.33
C GLY A 347 23.60 -31.83 -42.14
N ASN A 348 24.02 -32.37 -40.98
CA ASN A 348 23.17 -32.64 -39.80
C ASN A 348 23.01 -31.41 -38.86
N TYR A 349 21.94 -31.39 -38.06
CA TYR A 349 21.66 -30.36 -37.06
C TYR A 349 22.13 -30.80 -35.66
N VAL A 350 22.76 -29.86 -34.95
CA VAL A 350 23.23 -30.07 -33.57
C VAL A 350 22.59 -29.03 -32.66
N LEU A 351 21.87 -29.46 -31.64
CA LEU A 351 21.29 -28.61 -30.61
C LEU A 351 22.12 -28.74 -29.34
N LYS A 352 22.81 -27.66 -28.95
CA LYS A 352 23.51 -27.56 -27.67
C LYS A 352 22.68 -26.75 -26.69
N VAL A 353 22.40 -27.34 -25.52
CA VAL A 353 21.66 -26.71 -24.43
C VAL A 353 22.67 -26.24 -23.38
N LEU A 354 22.83 -24.92 -23.31
CA LEU A 354 23.70 -24.23 -22.36
C LEU A 354 22.85 -23.67 -21.22
N ILE A 355 23.39 -23.67 -20.01
CA ILE A 355 22.78 -22.94 -18.88
C ILE A 355 23.86 -22.04 -18.29
N GLY A 356 23.79 -20.74 -18.62
CA GLY A 356 24.96 -19.86 -18.55
C GLY A 356 25.98 -20.23 -19.64
N ASP A 357 27.28 -20.05 -19.36
CA ASP A 357 28.37 -20.31 -20.31
C ASP A 357 28.88 -21.77 -20.31
N SER A 358 28.21 -22.67 -19.60
CA SER A 358 28.59 -24.08 -19.51
C SER A 358 27.64 -24.98 -20.32
N GLU A 359 28.22 -25.78 -21.22
CA GLU A 359 27.49 -26.73 -22.07
C GLU A 359 27.01 -27.92 -21.25
N LYS A 360 25.68 -28.12 -21.17
CA LYS A 360 25.10 -29.12 -20.26
C LYS A 360 24.60 -30.37 -20.98
N LYS A 361 23.98 -30.22 -22.14
CA LYS A 361 23.46 -31.35 -22.95
C LYS A 361 23.54 -31.01 -24.44
N THR A 362 23.91 -31.98 -25.27
CA THR A 362 23.99 -31.81 -26.73
C THR A 362 23.23 -32.92 -27.43
N TYR A 363 22.39 -32.52 -28.39
CA TYR A 363 21.50 -33.38 -29.17
C TYR A 363 21.87 -33.27 -30.65
N LEU A 364 21.78 -34.36 -31.40
CA LEU A 364 22.09 -34.42 -32.82
C LEU A 364 20.88 -34.99 -33.58
N ASN A 365 20.48 -34.38 -34.70
CA ASN A 365 19.38 -34.86 -35.53
C ASN A 365 19.56 -34.41 -36.98
N ASP A 366 19.03 -35.17 -37.93
CA ASP A 366 19.15 -34.93 -39.36
C ASP A 366 18.20 -33.81 -39.83
N THR A 367 17.18 -33.52 -38.99
CA THR A 367 16.24 -32.41 -39.16
C THR A 367 16.22 -31.53 -37.91
N CYS A 368 15.90 -30.24 -38.07
CA CYS A 368 15.82 -29.35 -36.92
C CYS A 368 14.47 -29.46 -36.20
N ASN A 369 14.29 -30.55 -35.47
CA ASN A 369 13.20 -30.75 -34.53
C ASN A 369 13.71 -31.55 -33.33
N PHE A 370 13.64 -30.96 -32.15
CA PHE A 370 14.20 -31.49 -30.91
C PHE A 370 13.20 -31.33 -29.76
N LEU A 371 13.01 -32.39 -28.97
CA LEU A 371 12.26 -32.33 -27.72
C LEU A 371 13.24 -32.34 -26.53
N VAL A 372 13.30 -31.24 -25.79
CA VAL A 372 14.19 -31.08 -24.64
C VAL A 372 13.38 -31.18 -23.35
N LYS A 373 13.65 -32.23 -22.58
CA LYS A 373 13.06 -32.48 -21.26
C LYS A 373 14.12 -32.24 -20.17
N ASP A 374 13.68 -31.92 -18.96
CA ASP A 374 14.53 -31.69 -17.78
C ASP A 374 15.52 -30.54 -17.96
N LEU A 375 14.97 -29.35 -18.21
CA LEU A 375 15.71 -28.10 -18.41
C LEU A 375 16.23 -27.49 -17.11
N ASN A 376 15.81 -28.01 -15.95
CA ASN A 376 16.33 -27.54 -14.68
C ASN A 376 17.84 -27.79 -14.60
N ASN A 377 18.62 -26.72 -14.43
CA ASN A 377 19.98 -26.86 -13.98
C ASN A 377 19.92 -27.24 -12.51
N SER A 378 19.73 -28.53 -12.21
CA SER A 378 19.97 -29.00 -10.86
C SER A 378 21.34 -28.51 -10.42
N HIS A 379 22.42 -28.54 -11.22
CA HIS A 379 23.71 -28.02 -10.75
C HIS A 379 23.87 -26.50 -10.66
N ALA A 380 23.36 -25.63 -11.54
CA ALA A 380 23.50 -24.17 -11.37
C ALA A 380 22.41 -23.55 -10.49
N LEU A 381 21.22 -24.14 -10.43
CA LEU A 381 20.22 -23.77 -9.44
C LEU A 381 20.59 -24.39 -8.10
N ILE A 382 21.21 -25.57 -8.01
CA ILE A 382 21.82 -26.08 -6.77
C ILE A 382 23.12 -25.34 -6.47
N ILE A 383 23.94 -24.87 -7.41
CA ILE A 383 25.15 -24.07 -7.10
C ILE A 383 24.75 -22.63 -6.80
N PHE A 384 23.71 -22.08 -7.41
CA PHE A 384 23.16 -20.76 -7.08
C PHE A 384 22.29 -20.82 -5.85
N LEU A 385 21.60 -21.92 -5.57
CA LEU A 385 20.94 -22.18 -4.28
C LEU A 385 21.96 -22.60 -3.25
N ILE A 386 23.07 -23.28 -3.55
CA ILE A 386 24.16 -23.56 -2.61
C ILE A 386 24.95 -22.29 -2.42
N PHE A 387 25.13 -21.44 -3.43
CA PHE A 387 25.76 -20.13 -3.29
C PHE A 387 24.81 -19.15 -2.64
N LEU A 388 23.50 -19.20 -2.87
CA LEU A 388 22.53 -18.45 -2.08
C LEU A 388 22.40 -19.07 -0.71
N ILE A 389 22.47 -20.38 -0.52
CA ILE A 389 22.42 -21.02 0.81
C ILE A 389 23.74 -20.77 1.49
N ILE A 390 24.87 -20.67 0.81
CA ILE A 390 26.20 -20.37 1.38
C ILE A 390 26.32 -18.88 1.56
N VAL A 391 25.84 -18.01 0.68
CA VAL A 391 25.87 -16.55 0.85
C VAL A 391 24.75 -16.11 1.76
N THR A 392 23.60 -16.77 1.82
CA THR A 392 22.62 -16.56 2.87
C THR A 392 23.01 -17.29 4.13
N SER A 393 23.74 -18.41 4.13
CA SER A 393 24.25 -19.03 5.36
C SER A 393 25.51 -18.33 5.84
N ILE A 394 26.30 -17.70 4.98
CA ILE A 394 27.43 -16.82 5.29
C ILE A 394 26.89 -15.42 5.55
N ALA A 395 25.80 -14.95 4.95
CA ALA A 395 25.18 -13.69 5.34
C ALA A 395 24.20 -13.89 6.49
N LEU A 396 23.79 -15.10 6.84
CA LEU A 396 23.11 -15.47 8.09
C LEU A 396 24.13 -15.92 9.10
N LEU A 397 25.33 -16.39 8.74
CA LEU A 397 26.43 -16.62 9.66
C LEU A 397 27.16 -15.32 9.89
N VAL A 398 27.29 -14.42 8.92
CA VAL A 398 27.78 -13.05 9.04
C VAL A 398 26.65 -12.21 9.55
N SER A 399 25.37 -12.34 9.20
CA SER A 399 24.31 -11.66 9.99
C SER A 399 24.18 -12.30 11.35
N ARG A 400 24.40 -13.60 11.59
CA ARG A 400 24.46 -14.15 12.96
C ARG A 400 25.73 -13.73 13.66
N VAL A 401 26.88 -13.66 13.02
CA VAL A 401 28.19 -13.27 13.59
C VAL A 401 28.17 -11.77 13.79
N PHE A 402 27.77 -10.97 12.82
CA PHE A 402 27.53 -9.52 12.88
C PHE A 402 26.25 -9.15 13.65
N ASN A 403 25.29 -10.05 13.95
CA ASN A 403 24.25 -9.85 14.98
C ASN A 403 24.69 -10.38 16.35
N MET A 404 25.64 -11.33 16.40
CA MET A 404 26.31 -11.79 17.62
C MET A 404 27.41 -10.80 18.04
N PHE A 405 27.90 -10.00 17.09
CA PHE A 405 28.91 -8.95 17.24
C PHE A 405 28.34 -7.55 16.96
N LYS A 406 27.07 -7.42 16.55
CA LYS A 406 26.33 -6.18 16.76
C LYS A 406 26.04 -6.17 18.23
N ASP A 407 26.64 -5.21 18.88
CA ASP A 407 26.11 -4.75 20.14
C ASP A 407 24.69 -4.25 19.84
N ASP A 408 23.67 -5.05 20.18
CA ASP A 408 22.24 -4.71 20.02
C ASP A 408 21.95 -3.31 20.64
N GLU A 409 22.79 -2.88 21.59
CA GLU A 409 22.78 -1.57 22.24
C GLU A 409 23.28 -0.42 21.33
N LYS A 410 24.19 -0.68 20.38
CA LYS A 410 24.76 0.36 19.47
C LYS A 410 23.83 0.79 18.34
N GLN A 411 22.75 0.05 18.10
CA GLN A 411 21.75 0.39 17.06
C GLN A 411 20.61 1.28 17.58
N LEU A 412 20.48 1.39 18.91
CA LEU A 412 19.41 2.17 19.53
C LEU A 412 19.63 3.67 19.32
N MET A 413 18.57 4.37 18.92
CA MET A 413 18.53 5.82 18.94
C MET A 413 18.50 6.34 20.37
N ASN A 414 19.13 7.48 20.62
CA ASN A 414 18.93 8.23 21.86
C ASN A 414 17.70 9.13 21.69
N VAL A 415 16.53 8.64 22.06
CA VAL A 415 15.28 9.39 22.04
C VAL A 415 15.04 9.94 23.43
N GLU A 416 14.93 11.26 23.56
CA GLU A 416 14.65 11.89 24.86
C GLU A 416 13.20 11.64 25.28
N PRO A 417 12.94 11.42 26.59
CA PRO A 417 11.59 11.39 27.13
C PRO A 417 10.82 12.66 26.80
N ILE A 418 9.54 12.50 26.45
CA ILE A 418 8.68 13.58 25.98
C ILE A 418 7.85 14.09 27.17
N ASN A 419 7.99 15.37 27.53
CA ASN A 419 7.15 15.99 28.56
C ASN A 419 5.70 16.16 28.07
N ALA A 420 4.75 16.13 29.01
CA ALA A 420 3.31 16.21 28.74
C ALA A 420 2.91 17.49 27.98
N ASP A 421 3.53 18.62 28.28
CA ASP A 421 3.28 19.94 27.69
C ASP A 421 3.61 20.00 26.19
N VAL A 422 4.65 19.29 25.75
CA VAL A 422 5.11 19.23 24.35
C VAL A 422 4.69 17.96 23.63
N LEU A 423 3.90 17.09 24.26
CA LEU A 423 3.52 15.77 23.73
C LEU A 423 2.73 15.88 22.42
N LEU A 424 1.74 16.77 22.36
CA LEU A 424 0.92 16.99 21.16
C LEU A 424 1.75 17.48 19.97
N GLU A 425 2.59 18.50 20.18
CA GLU A 425 3.41 19.09 19.12
C GLU A 425 4.50 18.13 18.67
N THR A 426 5.06 17.34 19.59
CA THR A 426 6.00 16.26 19.27
C THR A 426 5.31 15.18 18.42
N TYR A 427 4.09 14.77 18.77
CA TYR A 427 3.30 13.82 17.98
C TYR A 427 3.04 14.36 16.57
N LYS A 428 2.55 15.60 16.43
CA LYS A 428 2.30 16.24 15.13
C LYS A 428 3.55 16.30 14.26
N ARG A 429 4.70 16.65 14.85
CA ARG A 429 5.99 16.67 14.14
C ARG A 429 6.41 15.27 13.69
N LYS A 430 6.23 14.25 14.54
CA LYS A 430 6.65 12.87 14.24
C LYS A 430 5.74 12.17 13.22
N ILE A 431 4.45 12.49 13.19
CA ILE A 431 3.48 11.92 12.24
C ILE A 431 3.49 12.61 10.87
N ALA A 432 4.10 13.79 10.75
CA ALA A 432 4.29 14.47 9.48
C ALA A 432 5.12 13.62 8.50
N ASP A 433 5.06 13.96 7.21
CA ASP A 433 5.78 13.26 6.12
C ASP A 433 5.56 11.74 6.15
N GLU A 434 4.29 11.33 6.21
CA GLU A 434 3.87 9.92 6.27
C GLU A 434 4.43 9.16 7.49
N GLY A 435 4.69 9.85 8.60
CA GLY A 435 5.17 9.22 9.84
C GLY A 435 6.64 8.79 9.80
N ARG A 436 7.44 9.31 8.86
CA ARG A 436 8.85 8.90 8.66
C ARG A 436 9.71 8.90 9.92
N LEU A 437 9.48 9.84 10.86
CA LEU A 437 10.22 9.89 12.13
C LEU A 437 9.81 8.75 13.06
N PHE A 438 8.51 8.43 13.15
CA PHE A 438 8.04 7.24 13.88
C PHE A 438 8.59 5.95 13.27
N LEU A 439 8.61 5.86 11.94
CA LEU A 439 9.19 4.72 11.23
C LEU A 439 10.67 4.52 11.59
N ALA A 440 11.46 5.61 11.59
CA ALA A 440 12.88 5.57 11.92
C ALA A 440 13.12 5.11 13.38
N GLU A 441 12.38 5.67 14.34
CA GLU A 441 12.43 5.25 15.74
C GLU A 441 12.09 3.76 15.87
N PHE A 442 10.95 3.34 15.34
CA PHE A 442 10.48 1.95 15.44
C PHE A 442 11.45 0.95 14.80
N GLN A 443 12.03 1.28 13.64
CA GLN A 443 13.01 0.43 12.94
C GLN A 443 14.37 0.35 13.64
N SER A 444 14.72 1.34 14.46
CA SER A 444 15.96 1.31 15.23
C SER A 444 15.92 0.30 16.38
N ILE A 445 14.73 -0.02 16.91
CA ILE A 445 14.54 -1.00 17.98
C ILE A 445 14.76 -2.43 17.42
N PRO A 446 15.70 -3.23 17.96
CA PRO A 446 15.89 -4.62 17.57
C PRO A 446 14.61 -5.44 17.72
N ARG A 447 14.38 -6.38 16.79
CA ARG A 447 13.24 -7.29 16.85
C ARG A 447 13.37 -8.32 17.98
N VAL A 448 14.59 -8.81 18.20
CA VAL A 448 14.97 -9.78 19.22
C VAL A 448 16.33 -9.36 19.76
N PHE A 449 16.54 -9.47 21.06
CA PHE A 449 17.83 -9.25 21.68
C PHE A 449 18.56 -10.59 21.80
N SER A 450 19.67 -10.71 21.06
CA SER A 450 20.39 -11.99 20.88
C SER A 450 21.06 -12.50 22.17
N LYS A 451 21.31 -11.59 23.12
CA LYS A 451 21.94 -11.88 24.41
C LYS A 451 21.09 -12.74 25.35
N PHE A 452 19.77 -12.81 25.15
CA PHE A 452 18.87 -13.56 26.04
C PHE A 452 18.62 -14.98 25.50
N SER A 453 18.76 -15.97 26.37
CA SER A 453 18.61 -17.39 26.04
C SER A 453 17.13 -17.77 25.83
N ILE A 454 16.88 -18.76 24.95
CA ILE A 454 15.55 -19.32 24.60
C ILE A 454 15.60 -20.86 24.50
N LYS A 455 16.46 -21.49 25.31
CA LYS A 455 16.77 -22.91 25.25
C LYS A 455 15.56 -23.76 25.65
N ASP A 456 14.82 -23.36 26.68
CA ASP A 456 13.68 -24.14 27.17
C ASP A 456 12.56 -24.20 26.14
N ALA A 457 12.25 -23.06 25.51
CA ALA A 457 11.23 -22.95 24.48
C ALA A 457 11.51 -23.79 23.22
N ARG A 458 12.77 -24.14 22.98
CA ARG A 458 13.22 -24.93 21.81
C ARG A 458 13.33 -26.44 22.08
N LYS A 459 13.18 -26.89 23.32
CA LYS A 459 13.20 -28.32 23.67
C LYS A 459 12.14 -29.08 22.83
N PRO A 460 12.43 -30.28 22.31
CA PRO A 460 11.51 -30.99 21.39
C PRO A 460 10.10 -31.16 21.94
N PHE A 461 9.96 -31.49 23.23
CA PHE A 461 8.68 -31.68 23.91
C PHE A 461 7.92 -30.38 24.20
N ASN A 462 8.55 -29.21 24.02
CA ASN A 462 7.92 -27.89 24.18
C ASN A 462 7.50 -27.25 22.85
N GLN A 463 7.96 -27.78 21.70
CA GLN A 463 7.71 -27.15 20.39
C GLN A 463 6.23 -27.07 20.05
N ASN A 464 5.45 -28.11 20.36
CA ASN A 464 4.01 -28.15 20.09
C ASN A 464 3.21 -27.18 20.99
N LYS A 465 3.79 -26.78 22.13
CA LYS A 465 3.21 -25.78 23.05
C LYS A 465 3.38 -24.34 22.55
N ASN A 466 4.08 -24.15 21.42
CA ASN A 466 4.24 -22.85 20.76
C ASN A 466 3.29 -22.76 19.55
N ARG A 467 2.48 -21.70 19.46
CA ARG A 467 1.64 -21.40 18.29
C ARG A 467 2.47 -20.86 17.12
N TYR A 468 3.58 -20.17 17.41
CA TYR A 468 4.49 -19.63 16.41
C TYR A 468 5.93 -20.03 16.75
N VAL A 469 6.65 -20.53 15.74
CA VAL A 469 8.03 -21.03 15.90
C VAL A 469 9.06 -19.92 16.17
N ASP A 470 8.71 -18.68 15.81
CA ASP A 470 9.56 -17.49 15.91
C ASP A 470 9.21 -16.59 17.11
N ILE A 471 8.12 -16.88 17.84
CA ILE A 471 7.69 -16.12 19.02
C ILE A 471 7.87 -16.98 20.27
N LEU A 472 9.07 -16.88 20.85
CA LEU A 472 9.49 -17.70 21.99
C LEU A 472 9.81 -16.81 23.21
N PRO A 473 9.46 -17.26 24.43
CA PRO A 473 9.83 -16.54 25.66
C PRO A 473 11.34 -16.67 25.92
N TYR A 474 11.93 -15.65 26.57
CA TYR A 474 13.30 -15.77 27.08
C TYR A 474 13.33 -16.61 28.36
N ASP A 475 14.40 -17.39 28.54
CA ASP A 475 14.51 -18.35 29.65
C ASP A 475 14.53 -17.65 31.02
N TYR A 476 15.09 -16.44 31.12
CA TYR A 476 15.32 -15.77 32.41
C TYR A 476 14.05 -15.22 33.07
N ASN A 477 12.99 -15.00 32.30
CA ASN A 477 11.72 -14.44 32.77
C ASN A 477 10.50 -15.19 32.22
N ARG A 478 10.67 -16.42 31.70
CA ARG A 478 9.52 -17.25 31.36
C ARG A 478 8.73 -17.60 32.62
N VAL A 479 7.42 -17.80 32.47
CA VAL A 479 6.63 -18.38 33.55
C VAL A 479 6.94 -19.88 33.61
N GLU A 480 7.27 -20.36 34.79
CA GLU A 480 7.49 -21.78 35.05
C GLU A 480 6.25 -22.36 35.73
N LEU A 481 5.78 -23.50 35.23
CA LEU A 481 4.74 -24.28 35.88
C LEU A 481 5.38 -25.33 36.79
N SER A 482 4.62 -25.81 37.76
CA SER A 482 5.04 -26.91 38.62
C SER A 482 5.27 -28.19 37.79
N ASP A 483 6.37 -28.90 38.05
CA ASP A 483 6.68 -30.16 37.36
C ASP A 483 5.63 -31.24 37.68
N ILE A 484 5.13 -31.90 36.64
CA ILE A 484 4.27 -33.09 36.74
C ILE A 484 5.14 -34.33 36.54
N ASN A 485 5.11 -35.24 37.51
CA ASN A 485 5.88 -36.48 37.46
C ASN A 485 5.59 -37.29 36.18
N GLY A 486 6.64 -37.58 35.42
CA GLY A 486 6.55 -38.35 34.18
C GLY A 486 6.38 -37.52 32.90
N ASP A 487 6.15 -36.20 33.01
CA ASP A 487 6.11 -35.29 31.87
C ASP A 487 7.28 -34.28 31.90
N ALA A 488 8.29 -34.54 31.06
CA ALA A 488 9.51 -33.76 30.97
C ALA A 488 9.32 -32.32 30.44
N GLY A 489 8.14 -31.99 29.88
CA GLY A 489 7.79 -30.65 29.38
C GLY A 489 6.71 -29.95 30.19
N SER A 490 6.31 -30.51 31.33
CA SER A 490 5.19 -30.01 32.14
C SER A 490 5.42 -28.64 32.77
N ASN A 491 6.67 -28.23 32.99
CA ASN A 491 7.00 -26.91 33.55
C ASN A 491 6.99 -25.76 32.53
N TYR A 492 6.76 -26.07 31.24
CA TYR A 492 6.84 -25.07 30.18
C TYR A 492 5.47 -24.59 29.73
N ILE A 493 5.35 -23.26 29.65
CA ILE A 493 4.29 -22.56 28.97
C ILE A 493 4.88 -21.36 28.21
N ASN A 494 4.33 -21.01 27.04
CA ASN A 494 4.81 -19.86 26.27
C ASN A 494 4.30 -18.55 26.88
N ALA A 495 4.96 -18.13 27.95
CA ALA A 495 4.61 -17.00 28.79
C ALA A 495 5.86 -16.27 29.27
N SER A 496 5.75 -14.99 29.62
CA SER A 496 6.86 -14.21 30.19
C SER A 496 6.35 -13.21 31.25
N TYR A 497 7.11 -13.00 32.32
CA TYR A 497 6.89 -11.88 33.23
C TYR A 497 7.45 -10.59 32.61
N ILE A 498 6.68 -9.51 32.68
CA ILE A 498 7.15 -8.16 32.34
C ILE A 498 6.97 -7.28 33.56
N ASP A 499 8.07 -6.67 33.96
CA ASP A 499 8.15 -5.75 35.10
C ASP A 499 7.54 -6.29 36.40
N PHE A 500 7.42 -7.62 36.51
CA PHE A 500 6.86 -8.38 37.64
C PHE A 500 5.38 -8.10 37.98
N VAL A 501 4.72 -7.17 37.30
CA VAL A 501 3.28 -6.82 37.48
C VAL A 501 2.38 -7.56 36.47
N PHE A 502 2.92 -7.86 35.28
CA PHE A 502 2.16 -8.51 34.20
C PHE A 502 2.72 -9.90 33.87
N VAL A 503 1.82 -10.85 33.66
CA VAL A 503 2.12 -12.15 33.05
C VAL A 503 1.62 -12.15 31.62
N TYR A 504 2.50 -12.50 30.71
CA TYR A 504 2.21 -12.55 29.28
C TYR A 504 1.85 -13.94 28.90
N LEU A 505 0.93 -14.06 27.96
CA LEU A 505 0.70 -15.33 27.33
C LEU A 505 0.53 -15.19 25.82
N LEU A 506 1.01 -16.22 25.13
CA LEU A 506 0.48 -16.63 23.85
C LEU A 506 -1.02 -16.96 23.97
N GLY A 507 -1.85 -16.65 22.97
CA GLY A 507 -3.22 -17.15 22.97
C GLY A 507 -3.23 -18.68 23.01
N PRO A 508 -3.85 -19.32 24.03
CA PRO A 508 -3.77 -20.77 24.20
C PRO A 508 -4.24 -21.48 22.93
N ARG A 509 -3.59 -22.59 22.62
CA ARG A 509 -4.08 -23.56 21.65
C ARG A 509 -4.92 -24.60 22.37
N ASP A 510 -5.68 -25.39 21.62
CA ASP A 510 -6.48 -26.48 22.18
C ASP A 510 -5.62 -27.43 23.04
N GLU A 511 -4.36 -27.67 22.63
CA GLU A 511 -3.45 -28.55 23.36
C GLU A 511 -2.81 -27.90 24.61
N THR A 512 -2.99 -26.59 24.83
CA THR A 512 -2.37 -25.84 25.94
C THR A 512 -3.37 -25.15 26.85
N ILE A 513 -4.67 -25.44 26.73
CA ILE A 513 -5.71 -24.84 27.59
C ILE A 513 -5.51 -25.26 29.05
N ASP A 514 -5.17 -26.52 29.28
CA ASP A 514 -4.93 -27.04 30.64
C ASP A 514 -3.70 -26.38 31.28
N ASP A 515 -2.60 -26.25 30.52
CA ASP A 515 -1.40 -25.51 30.95
C ASP A 515 -1.73 -24.04 31.25
N PHE A 516 -2.60 -23.42 30.46
CA PHE A 516 -3.06 -22.05 30.69
C PHE A 516 -3.80 -21.90 32.03
N TRP A 517 -4.82 -22.71 32.29
CA TRP A 517 -5.57 -22.60 33.55
C TRP A 517 -4.74 -22.99 34.77
N ARG A 518 -3.83 -23.95 34.61
CA ARG A 518 -2.82 -24.26 35.63
C ARG A 518 -1.94 -23.05 35.92
N MET A 519 -1.48 -22.32 34.90
CA MET A 519 -0.77 -21.05 35.08
C MET A 519 -1.61 -20.03 35.86
N ILE A 520 -2.87 -19.78 35.47
CA ILE A 520 -3.75 -18.83 36.16
C ILE A 520 -3.86 -19.18 37.64
N TRP A 521 -4.02 -20.47 37.96
CA TRP A 521 -4.11 -20.96 39.33
C TRP A 521 -2.79 -20.79 40.10
N GLU A 522 -1.68 -21.27 39.57
CA GLU A 522 -0.36 -21.22 40.24
C GLU A 522 0.11 -19.78 40.48
N GLN A 523 -0.13 -18.89 39.50
CA GLN A 523 0.23 -17.48 39.59
C GLN A 523 -0.75 -16.64 40.42
N LYS A 524 -1.86 -17.22 40.88
CA LYS A 524 -2.92 -16.51 41.61
C LYS A 524 -3.47 -15.30 40.82
N ALA A 525 -3.48 -15.39 39.49
CA ALA A 525 -3.98 -14.33 38.63
C ALA A 525 -5.50 -14.19 38.78
N THR A 526 -5.98 -12.97 38.94
CA THR A 526 -7.42 -12.68 39.10
C THR A 526 -8.00 -11.89 37.93
N VAL A 527 -7.17 -11.42 37.00
CA VAL A 527 -7.60 -10.66 35.83
C VAL A 527 -6.93 -11.21 34.57
N ILE A 528 -7.74 -11.52 33.56
CA ILE A 528 -7.29 -11.94 32.23
C ILE A 528 -7.77 -10.89 31.23
N VAL A 529 -6.85 -10.33 30.45
CA VAL A 529 -7.10 -9.33 29.41
C VAL A 529 -6.79 -9.95 28.05
N MET A 530 -7.84 -10.33 27.34
CA MET A 530 -7.78 -10.90 26.00
C MET A 530 -8.00 -9.82 24.95
N VAL A 531 -6.95 -9.37 24.26
CA VAL A 531 -7.04 -8.32 23.22
C VAL A 531 -7.12 -8.90 21.80
N THR A 532 -7.93 -9.93 21.62
CA THR A 532 -8.17 -10.62 20.34
C THR A 532 -9.53 -11.29 20.31
N ARG A 533 -10.05 -11.56 19.11
CA ARG A 533 -11.12 -12.56 18.92
C ARG A 533 -10.49 -13.94 18.78
N CYS A 534 -11.28 -15.00 18.99
CA CYS A 534 -10.84 -16.39 18.77
C CYS A 534 -10.58 -16.64 17.28
N GLU A 535 -11.39 -16.03 16.41
CA GLU A 535 -11.30 -16.16 14.96
C GLU A 535 -11.32 -14.77 14.30
N GLU A 536 -10.44 -14.60 13.31
CA GLU A 536 -10.20 -13.35 12.58
C GLU A 536 -9.84 -13.71 11.13
N GLY A 537 -10.60 -13.22 10.15
CA GLY A 537 -10.43 -13.53 8.73
C GLY A 537 -10.43 -15.04 8.44
N ASN A 538 -11.35 -15.77 9.06
CA ASN A 538 -11.46 -17.24 9.04
C ASN A 538 -10.19 -17.99 9.53
N LYS A 539 -9.35 -17.32 10.34
CA LYS A 539 -8.14 -17.91 10.93
C LYS A 539 -8.28 -17.96 12.44
N ASN A 540 -8.05 -19.14 13.01
CA ASN A 540 -7.95 -19.32 14.46
C ASN A 540 -6.76 -18.53 15.02
N LYS A 541 -7.06 -17.58 15.90
CA LYS A 541 -6.09 -16.73 16.63
C LYS A 541 -5.88 -17.21 18.05
N CYS A 542 -6.91 -17.76 18.68
CA CYS A 542 -6.94 -18.22 20.06
C CYS A 542 -7.99 -19.31 20.20
N ALA A 543 -7.72 -20.37 20.96
CA ALA A 543 -8.75 -21.32 21.37
C ALA A 543 -9.73 -20.66 22.34
N GLU A 544 -10.98 -21.11 22.34
CA GLU A 544 -11.96 -20.74 23.36
C GLU A 544 -11.68 -21.58 24.62
N TYR A 545 -11.11 -20.94 25.64
CA TYR A 545 -10.62 -21.61 26.84
C TYR A 545 -11.55 -21.41 28.05
N TRP A 546 -12.77 -20.92 27.84
CA TRP A 546 -13.77 -20.75 28.88
C TRP A 546 -15.04 -21.52 28.51
N PRO A 547 -15.84 -21.97 29.50
CA PRO A 547 -17.12 -22.60 29.22
C PRO A 547 -18.11 -21.56 28.67
N SER A 548 -19.06 -22.00 27.84
CA SER A 548 -20.20 -21.16 27.51
C SER A 548 -21.13 -20.98 28.72
N MET A 549 -21.99 -19.95 28.70
CA MET A 549 -23.03 -19.79 29.74
C MET A 549 -24.02 -20.97 29.78
N GLU A 550 -24.19 -21.69 28.68
CA GLU A 550 -25.08 -22.86 28.61
C GLU A 550 -24.45 -24.09 29.26
N GLU A 551 -23.13 -24.27 29.12
CA GLU A 551 -22.37 -25.33 29.78
C GLU A 551 -22.18 -25.06 31.29
N GLY A 552 -22.09 -23.79 31.68
CA GLY A 552 -21.96 -23.34 33.06
C GLY A 552 -20.57 -23.56 33.66
N SER A 553 -20.05 -24.77 33.60
CA SER A 553 -18.70 -25.11 34.10
C SER A 553 -17.99 -26.16 33.24
N HIS A 554 -16.66 -26.08 33.17
CA HIS A 554 -15.82 -27.02 32.44
C HIS A 554 -14.52 -27.29 33.19
N ALA A 555 -14.01 -28.53 33.13
CA ALA A 555 -12.74 -28.92 33.74
C ALA A 555 -11.61 -28.90 32.71
N TYR A 556 -10.56 -28.13 32.99
CA TYR A 556 -9.33 -28.04 32.19
C TYR A 556 -8.17 -28.56 33.03
N GLY A 557 -7.76 -29.82 32.79
CA GLY A 557 -6.91 -30.57 33.70
C GLY A 557 -7.52 -30.62 35.12
N ASP A 558 -6.75 -30.17 36.12
CA ASP A 558 -7.16 -30.14 37.52
C ASP A 558 -7.93 -28.86 37.92
N VAL A 559 -8.16 -27.94 36.97
CA VAL A 559 -8.82 -26.65 37.24
C VAL A 559 -10.23 -26.65 36.66
N ILE A 560 -11.24 -26.60 37.52
CA ILE A 560 -12.64 -26.38 37.10
C ILE A 560 -12.87 -24.88 36.99
N VAL A 561 -13.40 -24.45 35.86
CA VAL A 561 -13.75 -23.06 35.55
C VAL A 561 -15.26 -22.99 35.40
N GLU A 562 -15.90 -22.13 36.19
CA GLU A 562 -17.33 -21.87 36.18
C GLU A 562 -17.59 -20.42 35.75
N VAL A 563 -18.55 -20.20 34.84
CA VAL A 563 -18.97 -18.87 34.41
C VAL A 563 -20.17 -18.41 35.22
N ASN A 564 -20.00 -17.35 36.02
CA ASN A 564 -21.06 -16.80 36.86
C ASN A 564 -21.82 -15.65 36.17
N GLU A 565 -21.10 -14.85 35.38
CA GLU A 565 -21.66 -13.69 34.67
C GLU A 565 -21.01 -13.57 33.29
N HIS A 566 -21.82 -13.23 32.30
CA HIS A 566 -21.39 -12.89 30.95
C HIS A 566 -22.03 -11.57 30.53
N LYS A 567 -21.25 -10.49 30.64
CA LYS A 567 -21.67 -9.13 30.33
C LYS A 567 -21.05 -8.64 29.03
N ARG A 568 -21.86 -8.58 27.97
CA ARG A 568 -21.44 -8.04 26.67
C ARG A 568 -21.59 -6.53 26.64
N CYS A 569 -20.50 -5.83 26.30
CA CYS A 569 -20.48 -4.41 26.00
C CYS A 569 -20.11 -4.22 24.51
N PRO A 570 -20.15 -2.98 23.95
CA PRO A 570 -19.88 -2.76 22.53
C PRO A 570 -18.49 -3.14 22.07
N ASP A 571 -17.48 -2.82 22.88
CA ASP A 571 -16.08 -2.95 22.51
C ASP A 571 -15.36 -4.10 23.23
N TYR A 572 -16.01 -4.67 24.23
CA TYR A 572 -15.45 -5.74 25.04
C TYR A 572 -16.54 -6.61 25.69
N ILE A 573 -16.16 -7.80 26.13
CA ILE A 573 -17.00 -8.74 26.87
C ILE A 573 -16.33 -8.96 28.22
N ILE A 574 -17.09 -8.86 29.31
CA ILE A 574 -16.61 -9.17 30.66
C ILE A 574 -17.27 -10.46 31.12
N GLN A 575 -16.46 -11.44 31.49
CA GLN A 575 -16.89 -12.67 32.13
C GLN A 575 -16.40 -12.71 33.59
N LYS A 576 -17.27 -13.08 34.52
CA LYS A 576 -16.90 -13.35 35.92
C LYS A 576 -16.83 -14.85 36.13
N LEU A 577 -15.63 -15.35 36.34
CA LEU A 577 -15.33 -16.77 36.44
C LEU A 577 -15.00 -17.15 37.88
N THR A 578 -15.35 -18.37 38.29
CA THR A 578 -14.86 -19.00 39.52
C THR A 578 -13.97 -20.17 39.14
N ILE A 579 -12.74 -20.19 39.63
CA ILE A 579 -11.83 -21.31 39.42
C ILE A 579 -11.60 -22.10 40.71
N THR A 580 -11.59 -23.43 40.60
CA THR A 580 -11.29 -24.35 41.71
C THR A 580 -10.30 -25.41 41.25
N ASN A 581 -9.35 -25.77 42.11
CA ASN A 581 -8.39 -26.84 41.81
C ASN A 581 -8.81 -28.11 42.56
N VAL A 582 -9.12 -29.19 41.84
CA VAL A 582 -9.66 -30.43 42.41
C VAL A 582 -8.60 -31.31 43.09
N SER A 583 -7.33 -31.11 42.75
CA SER A 583 -6.21 -31.89 43.30
C SER A 583 -5.80 -31.47 44.70
N LEU A 584 -6.24 -30.28 45.15
CA LEU A 584 -6.03 -29.82 46.52
C LEU A 584 -7.12 -30.42 47.42
N LYS A 585 -6.70 -31.31 48.34
CA LYS A 585 -7.59 -31.96 49.33
C LYS A 585 -8.22 -30.98 50.34
N GLU A 586 -7.77 -29.73 50.37
CA GLU A 586 -8.36 -28.68 51.18
C GLU A 586 -9.58 -28.08 50.47
N LYS A 587 -10.67 -27.82 51.20
CA LYS A 587 -11.77 -26.96 50.74
C LYS A 587 -11.26 -25.52 50.60
N VAL A 588 -10.45 -25.26 49.58
CA VAL A 588 -10.09 -23.89 49.20
C VAL A 588 -11.33 -23.31 48.52
N ASN A 589 -11.88 -22.23 49.08
CA ASN A 589 -12.94 -21.47 48.43
C ASN A 589 -12.48 -21.11 47.01
N GLY A 590 -13.36 -21.27 46.01
CA GLY A 590 -13.04 -20.93 44.62
C GLY A 590 -12.50 -19.51 44.49
N ARG A 591 -11.59 -19.30 43.53
CA ARG A 591 -11.00 -17.98 43.28
C ARG A 591 -11.78 -17.28 42.17
N ALA A 592 -12.17 -16.04 42.42
CA ALA A 592 -12.80 -15.21 41.41
C ALA A 592 -11.76 -14.71 40.40
N VAL A 593 -12.04 -14.90 39.12
CA VAL A 593 -11.25 -14.41 37.99
C VAL A 593 -12.15 -13.55 37.10
N THR A 594 -11.70 -12.35 36.76
CA THR A 594 -12.37 -11.49 35.78
C THR A 594 -11.67 -11.66 34.45
N HIS A 595 -12.39 -12.12 33.43
CA HIS A 595 -11.92 -12.19 32.06
C HIS A 595 -12.53 -11.05 31.26
N ILE A 596 -11.70 -10.32 30.52
CA ILE A 596 -12.10 -9.18 29.71
C ILE A 596 -11.58 -9.41 28.29
N GLN A 597 -12.49 -9.65 27.35
CA GLN A 597 -12.18 -9.80 25.94
C GLN A 597 -12.46 -8.50 25.19
N PHE A 598 -11.42 -7.83 24.69
CA PHE A 598 -11.56 -6.68 23.81
C PHE A 598 -11.82 -7.13 22.36
N THR A 599 -12.98 -6.77 21.81
CA THR A 599 -13.49 -7.26 20.52
C THR A 599 -13.41 -6.22 19.41
N SER A 600 -13.12 -4.95 19.72
CA SER A 600 -13.03 -3.85 18.75
C SER A 600 -11.64 -3.60 18.16
N TRP A 601 -10.72 -4.58 18.28
CA TRP A 601 -9.45 -4.52 17.56
C TRP A 601 -9.56 -5.23 16.21
N PRO A 602 -9.35 -4.55 15.07
CA PRO A 602 -9.47 -5.18 13.75
C PRO A 602 -8.33 -6.17 13.46
N ASP A 603 -8.62 -7.15 12.60
CA ASP A 603 -7.69 -8.19 12.14
C ASP A 603 -6.45 -7.59 11.46
N HIS A 604 -6.66 -6.54 10.68
CA HIS A 604 -5.63 -5.73 10.03
C HIS A 604 -5.67 -4.29 10.58
N GLY A 605 -4.53 -3.82 11.09
CA GLY A 605 -4.36 -2.44 11.57
C GLY A 605 -4.57 -2.27 13.08
N VAL A 606 -5.12 -1.12 13.45
CA VAL A 606 -5.34 -0.65 14.83
C VAL A 606 -6.75 -0.09 14.98
N PRO A 607 -7.32 -0.04 16.21
CA PRO A 607 -8.60 0.63 16.45
C PRO A 607 -8.58 2.08 15.93
N GLU A 608 -9.65 2.51 15.28
CA GLU A 608 -9.76 3.87 14.71
C GLU A 608 -9.82 4.99 15.76
N ASP A 609 -10.20 4.64 16.99
CA ASP A 609 -10.32 5.55 18.12
C ASP A 609 -9.43 5.07 19.28
N PRO A 610 -8.34 5.79 19.60
CA PRO A 610 -7.46 5.46 20.71
C PRO A 610 -8.17 5.43 22.07
N HIS A 611 -9.28 6.18 22.23
CA HIS A 611 -10.05 6.20 23.46
C HIS A 611 -10.56 4.81 23.87
N LEU A 612 -10.78 3.89 22.92
CA LEU A 612 -11.23 2.52 23.24
C LEU A 612 -10.24 1.75 24.10
N LEU A 613 -8.93 1.99 23.92
CA LEU A 613 -7.89 1.37 24.75
C LEU A 613 -7.76 2.05 26.11
N LEU A 614 -8.01 3.35 26.20
CA LEU A 614 -8.12 4.06 27.48
C LEU A 614 -9.31 3.54 28.30
N LYS A 615 -10.45 3.31 27.63
CA LYS A 615 -11.63 2.69 28.24
C LYS A 615 -11.32 1.27 28.71
N LEU A 616 -10.65 0.45 27.89
CA LEU A 616 -10.22 -0.89 28.30
C LEU A 616 -9.32 -0.85 29.56
N ARG A 617 -8.30 0.02 29.57
CA ARG A 617 -7.41 0.21 30.74
C ARG A 617 -8.21 0.54 31.99
N ARG A 618 -9.13 1.51 31.93
CA ARG A 618 -10.00 1.87 33.06
C ARG A 618 -10.75 0.65 33.63
N ARG A 619 -11.30 -0.19 32.76
CA ARG A 619 -12.02 -1.40 33.18
C ARG A 619 -11.10 -2.43 33.81
N VAL A 620 -9.92 -2.65 33.24
CA VAL A 620 -8.91 -3.55 33.81
C VAL A 620 -8.51 -3.07 35.20
N ASN A 621 -8.21 -1.78 35.34
CA ASN A 621 -7.76 -1.17 36.60
C ASN A 621 -8.85 -1.20 37.69
N ALA A 622 -10.13 -1.14 37.31
CA ALA A 622 -11.25 -1.28 38.23
C ALA A 622 -11.40 -2.70 38.83
N PHE A 623 -10.81 -3.73 38.22
CA PHE A 623 -10.84 -5.10 38.72
C PHE A 623 -9.50 -5.60 39.26
N SER A 624 -8.41 -4.87 39.02
CA SER A 624 -7.11 -5.17 39.60
C SER A 624 -7.00 -4.60 41.00
N ASN A 625 -6.51 -5.40 41.96
CA ASN A 625 -6.19 -4.94 43.31
C ASN A 625 -4.71 -5.19 43.60
N PHE A 626 -4.12 -4.45 44.54
CA PHE A 626 -2.72 -4.62 44.96
C PHE A 626 -2.40 -6.04 45.46
N PHE A 627 -3.41 -6.76 45.97
CA PHE A 627 -3.27 -8.13 46.48
C PHE A 627 -3.48 -9.22 45.40
N SER A 628 -3.83 -8.83 44.18
CA SER A 628 -4.00 -9.75 43.06
C SER A 628 -2.64 -10.29 42.60
N GLY A 629 -2.62 -11.54 42.14
CA GLY A 629 -1.50 -12.01 41.31
C GLY A 629 -1.40 -11.20 40.01
N PRO A 630 -0.36 -11.45 39.19
CA PRO A 630 -0.10 -10.67 37.99
C PRO A 630 -1.29 -10.67 37.02
N ILE A 631 -1.51 -9.53 36.36
CA ILE A 631 -2.53 -9.41 35.31
C ILE A 631 -2.07 -10.19 34.10
N VAL A 632 -2.90 -11.10 33.61
CA VAL A 632 -2.57 -11.92 32.45
C VAL A 632 -3.08 -11.26 31.18
N VAL A 633 -2.18 -10.80 30.31
CA VAL A 633 -2.57 -10.15 29.04
C VAL A 633 -2.13 -11.02 27.86
N HIS A 634 -3.05 -11.30 26.93
CA HIS A 634 -2.73 -12.07 25.73
C HIS A 634 -3.51 -11.61 24.50
N CYS A 635 -3.00 -12.02 23.34
CA CYS A 635 -3.70 -11.91 22.05
C CYS A 635 -3.56 -13.26 21.34
N SER A 636 -3.08 -13.26 20.10
CA SER A 636 -2.70 -14.49 19.40
C SER A 636 -1.25 -14.87 19.69
N ALA A 637 -0.28 -14.05 19.25
CA ALA A 637 1.16 -14.28 19.50
C ALA A 637 1.63 -13.80 20.89
N GLY A 638 0.84 -12.96 21.57
CA GLY A 638 1.23 -12.39 22.86
C GLY A 638 2.35 -11.34 22.78
N VAL A 639 2.49 -10.63 21.65
CA VAL A 639 3.56 -9.61 21.44
C VAL A 639 3.07 -8.31 20.81
N GLY A 640 2.19 -8.36 19.80
CA GLY A 640 1.71 -7.19 19.07
C GLY A 640 0.71 -6.35 19.88
N ARG A 641 -0.58 -6.72 19.81
CA ARG A 641 -1.67 -6.03 20.55
C ARG A 641 -1.42 -6.03 22.06
N THR A 642 -0.94 -7.15 22.60
CA THR A 642 -0.54 -7.29 24.01
C THR A 642 0.52 -6.25 24.41
N GLY A 643 1.61 -6.12 23.63
CA GLY A 643 2.64 -5.12 23.92
C GLY A 643 2.19 -3.68 23.73
N THR A 644 1.24 -3.47 22.83
CA THR A 644 0.62 -2.16 22.63
C THR A 644 -0.21 -1.76 23.84
N TYR A 645 -1.08 -2.65 24.35
CA TYR A 645 -1.88 -2.41 25.55
C TYR A 645 -0.99 -2.08 26.76
N ILE A 646 0.06 -2.89 26.99
CA ILE A 646 0.95 -2.69 28.15
C ILE A 646 1.85 -1.46 27.98
N GLY A 647 2.24 -1.15 26.74
CA GLY A 647 2.90 0.11 26.42
C GLY A 647 2.03 1.32 26.74
N ILE A 648 0.73 1.27 26.44
CA ILE A 648 -0.21 2.35 26.80
C ILE A 648 -0.36 2.45 28.32
N ASP A 649 -0.62 1.33 28.98
CA ASP A 649 -0.89 1.29 30.41
C ASP A 649 0.28 1.86 31.24
N ALA A 650 1.49 1.35 31.00
CA ALA A 650 2.67 1.79 31.73
C ALA A 650 3.09 3.24 31.39
N MET A 651 2.90 3.67 30.15
CA MET A 651 3.20 5.07 29.78
C MET A 651 2.16 6.04 30.32
N LEU A 652 0.91 5.62 30.55
CA LEU A 652 -0.07 6.43 31.26
C LEU A 652 0.28 6.55 32.74
N GLU A 653 0.69 5.46 33.40
CA GLU A 653 1.22 5.53 34.77
C GLU A 653 2.43 6.47 34.87
N GLY A 654 3.36 6.37 33.91
CA GLY A 654 4.52 7.28 33.83
C GLY A 654 4.12 8.73 33.59
N LEU A 655 3.10 8.99 32.76
CA LEU A 655 2.58 10.32 32.53
C LEU A 655 1.91 10.89 33.79
N GLU A 656 1.12 10.09 34.49
CA GLU A 656 0.45 10.45 35.76
C GLU A 656 1.46 10.74 36.89
N ALA A 657 2.55 9.96 36.95
CA ALA A 657 3.55 10.07 38.02
C ALA A 657 4.66 11.10 37.76
N GLU A 658 5.17 11.18 36.52
CA GLU A 658 6.37 11.95 36.19
C GLU A 658 6.11 13.09 35.19
N ASN A 659 4.88 13.21 34.68
CA ASN A 659 4.48 14.21 33.67
C ASN A 659 5.33 14.17 32.38
N LYS A 660 5.89 12.99 32.07
CA LYS A 660 6.69 12.71 30.87
C LYS A 660 6.55 11.24 30.49
N VAL A 661 6.83 10.92 29.23
CA VAL A 661 6.73 9.56 28.69
C VAL A 661 7.95 9.20 27.86
N ASP A 662 8.44 7.97 28.01
CA ASP A 662 9.52 7.41 27.19
C ASP A 662 9.03 6.14 26.48
N VAL A 663 8.18 6.33 25.47
CA VAL A 663 7.62 5.22 24.69
C VAL A 663 8.73 4.40 24.02
N TYR A 664 9.76 5.08 23.50
CA TYR A 664 10.87 4.43 22.82
C TYR A 664 11.65 3.54 23.79
N GLY A 665 12.14 4.09 24.90
CA GLY A 665 12.90 3.35 25.90
C GLY A 665 12.06 2.26 26.57
N TYR A 666 10.77 2.48 26.78
CA TYR A 666 9.88 1.45 27.33
C TYR A 666 9.65 0.29 26.34
N VAL A 667 9.44 0.56 25.05
CA VAL A 667 9.32 -0.53 24.05
C VAL A 667 10.64 -1.30 23.91
N VAL A 668 11.80 -0.62 24.02
CA VAL A 668 13.10 -1.28 24.11
C VAL A 668 13.16 -2.21 25.34
N LYS A 669 12.70 -1.73 26.50
CA LYS A 669 12.61 -2.52 27.74
C LYS A 669 11.71 -3.75 27.55
N LEU A 670 10.51 -3.57 26.99
CA LEU A 670 9.60 -4.67 26.67
C LEU A 670 10.27 -5.71 25.76
N ARG A 671 10.98 -5.28 24.71
CA ARG A 671 11.65 -6.19 23.77
C ARG A 671 12.84 -6.94 24.36
N ARG A 672 13.44 -6.41 25.43
CA ARG A 672 14.46 -7.11 26.22
C ARG A 672 13.86 -8.23 27.07
N GLN A 673 12.59 -8.12 27.46
CA GLN A 673 11.91 -9.13 28.27
C GLN A 673 11.06 -10.12 27.45
N ARG A 674 10.55 -9.74 26.28
CA ARG A 674 9.89 -10.65 25.35
C ARG A 674 10.14 -10.21 23.91
N CYS A 675 10.40 -11.13 23.00
CA CYS A 675 10.68 -10.77 21.62
C CYS A 675 9.52 -10.01 20.95
N LEU A 676 9.81 -9.12 20.00
CA LEU A 676 8.84 -8.48 19.09
C LEU A 676 7.67 -7.71 19.74
N MET A 677 7.77 -7.37 21.02
CA MET A 677 6.82 -6.52 21.72
C MET A 677 6.56 -5.23 20.94
N VAL A 678 5.28 -4.92 20.70
CA VAL A 678 4.82 -3.92 19.72
C VAL A 678 5.35 -4.28 18.33
N GLN A 679 4.51 -4.97 17.54
CA GLN A 679 4.98 -5.73 16.39
C GLN A 679 5.05 -4.91 15.09
N VAL A 680 4.18 -3.92 14.94
CA VAL A 680 4.09 -3.09 13.74
C VAL A 680 4.12 -1.60 14.07
N GLU A 681 4.51 -0.77 13.10
CA GLU A 681 4.62 0.68 13.27
C GLU A 681 3.30 1.32 13.70
N ALA A 682 2.18 0.93 13.09
CA ALA A 682 0.87 1.48 13.44
C ALA A 682 0.51 1.27 14.92
N GLN A 683 0.94 0.15 15.52
CA GLN A 683 0.79 -0.11 16.95
C GLN A 683 1.66 0.81 17.80
N TYR A 684 2.89 1.07 17.37
CA TYR A 684 3.79 2.02 18.04
C TYR A 684 3.22 3.45 18.00
N ILE A 685 2.70 3.88 16.84
CA ILE A 685 2.01 5.17 16.69
C ILE A 685 0.75 5.23 17.57
N LEU A 686 0.00 4.12 17.67
CA LEU A 686 -1.20 4.05 18.50
C LEU A 686 -0.90 4.31 19.98
N ILE A 687 0.25 3.87 20.51
CA ILE A 687 0.65 4.19 21.89
C ILE A 687 0.75 5.72 22.06
N HIS A 688 1.45 6.39 21.14
CA HIS A 688 1.54 7.85 21.16
C HIS A 688 0.18 8.54 21.01
N GLN A 689 -0.69 8.03 20.13
CA GLN A 689 -2.04 8.57 19.96
C GLN A 689 -2.88 8.46 21.23
N ALA A 690 -2.82 7.31 21.92
CA ALA A 690 -3.53 7.10 23.19
C ALA A 690 -3.02 8.05 24.29
N LEU A 691 -1.70 8.26 24.36
CA LEU A 691 -1.10 9.20 25.33
C LEU A 691 -1.47 10.65 25.03
N VAL A 692 -1.47 11.06 23.75
CA VAL A 692 -1.92 12.40 23.34
C VAL A 692 -3.40 12.60 23.66
N GLU A 693 -4.24 11.61 23.32
CA GLU A 693 -5.67 11.62 23.60
C GLU A 693 -5.94 11.78 25.11
N TYR A 694 -5.27 10.98 25.95
CA TYR A 694 -5.38 11.10 27.41
C TYR A 694 -4.85 12.44 27.92
N ASN A 695 -3.70 12.91 27.44
CA ASN A 695 -3.11 14.18 27.88
C ASN A 695 -3.98 15.40 27.51
N GLN A 696 -4.66 15.37 26.36
CA GLN A 696 -5.53 16.46 25.92
C GLN A 696 -6.89 16.46 26.62
N PHE A 697 -7.48 15.28 26.79
CA PHE A 697 -8.89 15.16 27.17
C PHE A 697 -9.10 14.59 28.57
N GLY A 698 -8.13 13.87 29.13
CA GLY A 698 -8.20 13.25 30.45
C GLY A 698 -9.32 12.22 30.55
N GLU A 699 -9.75 11.98 31.78
CA GLU A 699 -10.88 11.10 32.08
C GLU A 699 -12.17 11.91 32.24
N THR A 700 -13.14 11.64 31.36
CA THR A 700 -14.45 12.33 31.31
C THR A 700 -15.63 11.39 31.55
N GLU A 701 -15.37 10.09 31.72
CA GLU A 701 -16.39 9.07 32.01
C GLU A 701 -16.71 9.04 33.51
N VAL A 702 -18.01 9.09 33.83
CA VAL A 702 -18.56 9.25 35.18
C VAL A 702 -19.51 8.08 35.48
N SER A 703 -19.41 7.53 36.69
CA SER A 703 -20.35 6.52 37.18
C SER A 703 -21.73 7.13 37.46
N LEU A 704 -22.82 6.41 37.21
CA LEU A 704 -24.16 6.93 37.49
C LEU A 704 -24.37 7.26 38.99
N SER A 705 -23.66 6.57 39.89
CA SER A 705 -23.66 6.85 41.33
C SER A 705 -23.06 8.20 41.69
N GLU A 706 -22.08 8.67 40.93
CA GLU A 706 -21.36 9.93 41.19
C GLU A 706 -21.84 11.08 40.30
N LEU A 707 -22.76 10.82 39.37
CA LEU A 707 -23.20 11.78 38.37
C LEU A 707 -23.74 13.09 38.97
N HIS A 708 -24.60 13.01 39.98
CA HIS A 708 -25.20 14.20 40.61
C HIS A 708 -24.16 15.09 41.33
N PRO A 709 -23.30 14.59 42.24
CA PRO A 709 -22.26 15.41 42.84
C PRO A 709 -21.23 15.90 41.81
N TYR A 710 -20.87 15.07 40.83
CA TYR A 710 -19.98 15.46 39.73
C TYR A 710 -20.54 16.64 38.94
N LEU A 711 -21.81 16.57 38.50
CA LEU A 711 -22.46 17.63 37.74
C LEU A 711 -22.60 18.92 38.55
N SER A 712 -22.91 18.81 39.84
CA SER A 712 -22.93 19.97 40.75
C SER A 712 -21.57 20.67 40.78
N ASN A 713 -20.47 19.91 40.86
CA ASN A 713 -19.12 20.47 40.82
C ASN A 713 -18.75 21.03 39.45
N LEU A 714 -19.14 20.37 38.36
CA LEU A 714 -18.89 20.84 37.00
C LEU A 714 -19.53 22.22 36.72
N LYS A 715 -20.67 22.51 37.33
CA LYS A 715 -21.38 23.78 37.16
C LYS A 715 -20.89 24.90 38.08
N LYS A 716 -20.09 24.59 39.10
CA LYS A 716 -19.55 25.61 40.01
C LYS A 716 -18.56 26.50 39.26
N ARG A 717 -18.66 27.81 39.50
CA ARG A 717 -17.67 28.79 39.08
C ARG A 717 -16.94 29.27 40.32
N ASP A 718 -15.71 28.82 40.48
CA ASP A 718 -14.86 29.22 41.59
C ASP A 718 -13.40 29.32 41.13
N PRO A 719 -12.83 30.53 41.00
CA PRO A 719 -13.46 31.84 41.27
C PRO A 719 -14.55 32.21 40.23
N PRO A 720 -15.51 33.11 40.56
CA PRO A 720 -16.62 33.47 39.66
C PRO A 720 -16.19 34.08 38.31
N SER A 721 -14.93 34.51 38.20
CA SER A 721 -14.31 35.12 37.03
C SER A 721 -13.79 34.09 36.02
N GLU A 722 -13.66 32.82 36.40
CA GLU A 722 -13.20 31.74 35.53
C GLU A 722 -14.37 30.94 34.96
N PRO A 723 -14.22 30.36 33.74
CA PRO A 723 -15.20 29.44 33.21
C PRO A 723 -15.38 28.26 34.16
N SER A 724 -16.61 27.81 34.34
CA SER A 724 -16.91 26.58 35.08
C SER A 724 -16.17 25.38 34.46
N PRO A 725 -15.89 24.32 35.23
CA PRO A 725 -15.29 23.11 34.67
C PRO A 725 -16.09 22.52 33.49
N LEU A 726 -17.42 22.65 33.48
CA LEU A 726 -18.27 22.29 32.34
C LEU A 726 -17.97 23.13 31.09
N GLU A 727 -17.80 24.44 31.25
CA GLU A 727 -17.42 25.36 30.17
C GLU A 727 -16.02 25.04 29.64
N ALA A 728 -15.06 24.78 30.54
CA ALA A 728 -13.72 24.38 30.17
C ALA A 728 -13.71 23.04 29.42
N GLU A 729 -14.50 22.05 29.87
CA GLU A 729 -14.67 20.78 29.18
C GLU A 729 -15.26 20.96 27.78
N PHE A 730 -16.32 21.75 27.63
CA PHE A 730 -16.90 22.05 26.33
C PHE A 730 -15.91 22.77 25.39
N GLN A 731 -15.10 23.68 25.91
CA GLN A 731 -14.06 24.38 25.14
C GLN A 731 -12.93 23.44 24.67
N ARG A 732 -12.65 22.36 25.42
CA ARG A 732 -11.69 21.33 25.00
C ARG A 732 -12.20 20.46 23.85
N LEU A 733 -13.51 20.40 23.58
CA LEU A 733 -14.05 19.58 22.49
C LEU A 733 -13.54 20.09 21.13
N PRO A 734 -12.85 19.24 20.33
CA PRO A 734 -12.40 19.63 19.01
C PRO A 734 -13.58 19.92 18.07
N SER A 735 -13.44 20.97 17.25
CA SER A 735 -14.48 21.37 16.28
C SER A 735 -14.43 20.58 14.96
N TYR A 736 -13.31 19.88 14.68
CA TYR A 736 -13.05 19.12 13.45
C TYR A 736 -13.34 19.88 12.14
N ARG A 737 -13.21 21.22 12.13
CA ARG A 737 -13.36 22.00 10.89
C ARG A 737 -12.32 21.56 9.86
N SER A 738 -12.78 21.24 8.64
CA SER A 738 -11.93 20.74 7.55
C SER A 738 -11.11 19.49 7.91
N TRP A 739 -11.59 18.68 8.86
CA TRP A 739 -10.93 17.47 9.33
C TRP A 739 -10.77 16.42 8.23
N ARG A 740 -11.79 16.25 7.39
CA ARG A 740 -11.84 15.32 6.25
C ARG A 740 -12.43 16.02 5.04
N THR A 741 -12.26 15.42 3.87
CA THR A 741 -12.78 15.95 2.62
C THR A 741 -14.31 15.98 2.64
N GLN A 742 -14.87 17.01 2.00
CA GLN A 742 -16.31 17.20 1.77
C GLN A 742 -16.54 17.53 0.29
N HIS A 743 -15.73 16.95 -0.59
CA HIS A 743 -15.67 17.34 -2.01
C HIS A 743 -17.01 17.08 -2.70
N ILE A 744 -17.61 15.90 -2.46
CA ILE A 744 -18.83 15.47 -3.18
C ILE A 744 -20.01 16.40 -2.90
N GLY A 745 -20.22 16.75 -1.63
CA GLY A 745 -21.32 17.65 -1.26
C GLY A 745 -21.09 19.11 -1.69
N ASN A 746 -19.86 19.50 -2.00
CA ASN A 746 -19.50 20.83 -2.49
C ASN A 746 -19.46 20.95 -4.03
N GLN A 747 -19.69 19.86 -4.76
CA GLN A 747 -19.82 19.90 -6.22
C GLN A 747 -21.02 20.78 -6.64
N GLU A 748 -20.89 21.49 -7.76
CA GLU A 748 -21.87 22.51 -8.18
C GLU A 748 -23.29 21.94 -8.32
N GLU A 749 -23.42 20.75 -8.87
CA GLU A 749 -24.68 20.00 -9.02
C GLU A 749 -25.32 19.54 -7.69
N ASN A 750 -24.52 19.45 -6.62
CA ASN A 750 -24.96 18.99 -5.30
C ASN A 750 -25.18 20.14 -4.31
N LYS A 751 -24.71 21.36 -4.61
CA LYS A 751 -24.90 22.54 -3.75
C LYS A 751 -26.36 22.83 -3.47
N SER A 752 -27.22 22.71 -4.49
CA SER A 752 -28.68 22.87 -4.36
C SER A 752 -29.34 21.80 -3.48
N LYS A 753 -28.69 20.64 -3.28
CA LYS A 753 -29.20 19.56 -2.43
C LYS A 753 -28.86 19.73 -0.96
N ASN A 754 -28.16 20.80 -0.58
CA ASN A 754 -27.77 21.10 0.79
C ASN A 754 -28.62 22.23 1.36
N ARG A 755 -29.37 21.96 2.44
CA ARG A 755 -30.13 23.02 3.13
C ARG A 755 -29.21 24.05 3.79
N ASN A 756 -28.04 23.62 4.25
CA ASN A 756 -27.05 24.48 4.90
C ASN A 756 -25.66 24.22 4.30
N SER A 757 -25.05 25.25 3.71
CA SER A 757 -23.74 25.16 3.05
C SER A 757 -22.57 24.88 4.00
N LYS A 758 -22.75 25.07 5.31
CA LYS A 758 -21.74 24.75 6.34
C LYS A 758 -21.88 23.35 6.92
N VAL A 759 -22.99 22.67 6.64
CA VAL A 759 -23.34 21.36 7.21
C VAL A 759 -23.44 20.35 6.08
N ILE A 760 -22.26 19.89 5.65
CA ILE A 760 -22.10 18.94 4.54
C ILE A 760 -21.47 17.66 5.12
N PRO A 761 -21.94 16.46 4.77
CA PRO A 761 -21.33 15.21 5.23
C PRO A 761 -19.86 15.11 4.78
N TYR A 762 -19.01 14.49 5.59
CA TYR A 762 -17.67 14.11 5.13
C TYR A 762 -17.74 12.98 4.11
N ASP A 763 -16.81 12.95 3.17
CA ASP A 763 -16.84 11.98 2.07
C ASP A 763 -16.66 10.53 2.57
N PHE A 764 -15.90 10.31 3.65
CA PHE A 764 -15.59 8.97 4.17
C PHE A 764 -16.81 8.24 4.78
N ASN A 765 -17.82 8.99 5.25
CA ASN A 765 -18.99 8.42 5.90
C ASN A 765 -20.32 8.96 5.36
N ARG A 766 -20.34 9.64 4.21
CA ARG A 766 -21.59 10.04 3.54
C ARG A 766 -22.42 8.82 3.16
N VAL A 767 -23.74 8.97 3.17
CA VAL A 767 -24.63 7.93 2.62
C VAL A 767 -24.62 8.04 1.09
N THR A 768 -24.27 6.95 0.42
CA THR A 768 -24.28 6.86 -1.05
C THR A 768 -25.61 6.32 -1.56
N LEU A 769 -26.10 6.82 -2.70
CA LEU A 769 -27.27 6.27 -3.38
C LEU A 769 -26.84 5.61 -4.69
N LYS A 770 -27.19 4.34 -4.89
CA LYS A 770 -26.87 3.59 -6.11
C LYS A 770 -27.97 3.73 -7.17
N HIS A 771 -27.58 3.76 -8.44
CA HIS A 771 -28.51 3.63 -9.59
C HIS A 771 -28.77 2.14 -9.85
N GLU A 772 -29.99 1.80 -10.20
CA GLU A 772 -30.53 0.45 -10.03
C GLU A 772 -30.24 -0.50 -11.20
N LEU A 773 -28.99 -0.95 -11.34
CA LEU A 773 -28.61 -2.05 -12.25
C LEU A 773 -27.94 -3.26 -11.56
N GLU A 774 -27.69 -3.22 -10.26
CA GLU A 774 -27.23 -4.41 -9.52
C GLU A 774 -28.44 -5.18 -8.95
N THR A 775 -29.19 -5.89 -9.82
CA THR A 775 -30.08 -6.96 -9.35
C THR A 775 -29.95 -8.20 -10.23
N SER A 776 -29.05 -9.11 -9.86
CA SER A 776 -29.21 -10.56 -10.06
C SER A 776 -28.03 -11.39 -9.55
N LYS A 777 -27.69 -11.31 -8.25
CA LYS A 777 -27.10 -12.43 -7.49
C LYS A 777 -27.60 -12.45 -6.04
N GLU A 778 -28.90 -12.23 -5.83
CA GLU A 778 -29.58 -12.61 -4.56
C GLU A 778 -30.21 -14.01 -4.68
N SER A 779 -29.51 -14.94 -5.33
CA SER A 779 -29.79 -16.38 -5.26
C SER A 779 -28.48 -17.12 -5.04
N GLU A 780 -28.32 -17.65 -3.82
CA GLU A 780 -27.49 -18.78 -3.42
C GLU A 780 -26.26 -19.08 -4.30
N HIS A 781 -25.11 -18.51 -3.93
CA HIS A 781 -23.88 -19.29 -3.81
C HIS A 781 -22.84 -18.55 -2.99
N ASP A 782 -22.41 -19.22 -1.93
CA ASP A 782 -21.24 -18.91 -1.12
C ASP A 782 -19.98 -19.10 -1.95
N SER A 783 -19.22 -18.02 -2.13
CA SER A 783 -17.80 -18.10 -2.41
C SER A 783 -17.14 -16.81 -1.91
N ASP A 784 -16.26 -17.00 -0.93
CA ASP A 784 -15.36 -16.01 -0.37
C ASP A 784 -14.55 -15.31 -1.47
N GLU A 785 -14.60 -13.98 -1.51
CA GLU A 785 -13.52 -13.20 -2.09
C GLU A 785 -13.51 -11.79 -1.47
N SER A 786 -12.44 -11.53 -0.72
CA SER A 786 -11.98 -10.18 -0.40
C SER A 786 -11.46 -9.54 -1.67
N SER A 787 -12.07 -8.45 -2.12
CA SER A 787 -11.50 -7.60 -3.16
C SER A 787 -11.61 -6.13 -2.80
N ASP A 788 -10.45 -5.56 -2.47
CA ASP A 788 -10.09 -4.19 -2.79
C ASP A 788 -9.86 -4.12 -4.31
N ASP A 789 -10.94 -3.98 -5.09
CA ASP A 789 -10.86 -3.60 -6.50
C ASP A 789 -11.50 -2.22 -6.67
N ASP A 790 -10.65 -1.22 -6.83
CA ASP A 790 -10.96 0.06 -7.48
C ASP A 790 -11.33 -0.22 -8.95
N SER A 791 -12.56 -0.69 -9.16
CA SER A 791 -13.22 -0.61 -10.46
C SER A 791 -13.53 0.85 -10.74
N ASP A 792 -12.71 1.47 -11.60
CA ASP A 792 -12.93 2.76 -12.30
C ASP A 792 -14.17 2.71 -13.25
N SER A 793 -15.28 2.15 -12.80
CA SER A 793 -16.60 2.48 -13.33
C SER A 793 -17.07 3.71 -12.58
N GLU A 794 -17.08 4.88 -13.23
CA GLU A 794 -17.84 6.04 -12.75
C GLU A 794 -19.35 5.71 -12.78
N GLU A 795 -19.81 4.79 -11.93
CA GLU A 795 -21.20 4.77 -11.54
C GLU A 795 -21.46 6.05 -10.77
N THR A 796 -22.21 6.96 -11.39
CA THR A 796 -22.61 8.24 -10.81
C THR A 796 -23.44 8.00 -9.55
N THR A 797 -22.78 7.77 -8.40
CA THR A 797 -23.48 7.62 -7.12
C THR A 797 -24.17 8.93 -6.79
N ARG A 798 -25.50 8.90 -6.64
CA ARG A 798 -26.27 10.11 -6.34
C ARG A 798 -25.95 10.57 -4.91
N TYR A 799 -25.83 11.88 -4.76
CA TYR A 799 -25.58 12.54 -3.49
C TYR A 799 -26.88 12.83 -2.74
N ILE A 800 -26.84 12.58 -1.43
CA ILE A 800 -27.81 13.07 -0.45
C ILE A 800 -27.04 13.57 0.78
N ASN A 801 -27.50 14.67 1.39
CA ASN A 801 -26.88 15.21 2.58
C ASN A 801 -27.27 14.38 3.82
N ALA A 802 -26.53 13.28 4.01
CA ALA A 802 -26.68 12.37 5.14
C ALA A 802 -25.33 11.69 5.46
N SER A 803 -25.10 11.42 6.74
CA SER A 803 -23.88 10.78 7.26
C SER A 803 -24.22 9.53 8.05
N PHE A 804 -23.39 8.48 7.92
CA PHE A 804 -23.37 7.39 8.89
C PHE A 804 -22.70 7.87 10.19
N VAL A 805 -23.38 7.65 11.31
CA VAL A 805 -22.93 8.02 12.66
C VAL A 805 -22.94 6.77 13.53
N MET A 806 -21.93 6.61 14.37
CA MET A 806 -21.77 5.41 15.19
C MET A 806 -22.86 5.31 16.26
N SER A 807 -23.44 4.12 16.42
CA SER A 807 -24.30 3.76 17.56
C SER A 807 -23.45 3.33 18.76
N TYR A 808 -24.09 3.16 19.92
CA TYR A 808 -23.46 2.55 21.08
C TYR A 808 -22.97 1.12 20.76
N TRP A 809 -23.83 0.27 20.19
CA TRP A 809 -23.49 -1.11 19.81
C TRP A 809 -22.78 -1.15 18.44
N LYS A 810 -21.51 -1.54 18.39
CA LYS A 810 -20.76 -1.66 17.12
C LYS A 810 -20.93 -3.05 16.49
N PRO A 811 -20.94 -3.19 15.15
CA PRO A 811 -20.71 -2.17 14.11
C PRO A 811 -21.98 -1.42 13.68
N GLU A 812 -22.99 -1.31 14.53
CA GLU A 812 -24.24 -0.65 14.15
C GLU A 812 -24.03 0.86 13.94
N VAL A 813 -24.69 1.38 12.92
CA VAL A 813 -24.66 2.80 12.57
C VAL A 813 -26.07 3.33 12.44
N MET A 814 -26.22 4.62 12.70
CA MET A 814 -27.40 5.43 12.43
C MET A 814 -27.16 6.31 11.22
N ILE A 815 -28.24 6.81 10.62
CA ILE A 815 -28.15 7.89 9.61
C ILE A 815 -28.54 9.21 10.25
N ALA A 816 -27.64 10.19 10.24
CA ALA A 816 -27.94 11.59 10.53
C ALA A 816 -28.11 12.34 9.20
N ALA A 817 -29.31 12.83 8.92
CA ALA A 817 -29.66 13.46 7.64
C ALA A 817 -30.29 14.83 7.86
N GLN A 818 -30.18 15.72 6.86
CA GLN A 818 -30.97 16.95 6.84
C GLN A 818 -32.45 16.64 6.54
N GLY A 819 -33.35 17.55 6.94
CA GLY A 819 -34.75 17.51 6.56
C GLY A 819 -34.86 17.68 5.04
N PRO A 820 -35.54 16.78 4.33
CA PRO A 820 -35.55 16.76 2.87
C PRO A 820 -36.01 18.10 2.29
N LEU A 821 -35.35 18.54 1.23
CA LEU A 821 -35.81 19.63 0.35
C LEU A 821 -36.84 19.06 -0.62
N LYS A 822 -37.65 19.91 -1.25
CA LYS A 822 -38.70 19.46 -2.19
C LYS A 822 -38.11 18.63 -3.33
N GLU A 823 -36.97 19.06 -3.84
CA GLU A 823 -36.17 18.42 -4.88
C GLU A 823 -35.46 17.14 -4.43
N THR A 824 -35.30 16.91 -3.12
CA THR A 824 -34.61 15.72 -2.58
C THR A 824 -35.54 14.72 -1.88
N ILE A 825 -36.87 14.90 -1.93
CA ILE A 825 -37.83 13.94 -1.31
C ILE A 825 -37.66 12.53 -1.90
N GLY A 826 -37.47 12.44 -3.23
CA GLY A 826 -37.25 11.15 -3.89
C GLY A 826 -35.95 10.48 -3.47
N ASP A 827 -34.85 11.24 -3.41
CA ASP A 827 -33.56 10.75 -2.92
C ASP A 827 -33.66 10.27 -1.46
N PHE A 828 -34.47 10.95 -0.63
CA PHE A 828 -34.69 10.59 0.77
C PHE A 828 -35.40 9.24 0.92
N TRP A 829 -36.49 9.00 0.19
CA TRP A 829 -37.17 7.70 0.20
C TRP A 829 -36.33 6.58 -0.42
N GLN A 830 -35.56 6.89 -1.46
CA GLN A 830 -34.60 5.94 -2.04
C GLN A 830 -33.54 5.53 -1.00
N MET A 831 -33.01 6.49 -0.23
CA MET A 831 -32.07 6.21 0.87
C MET A 831 -32.68 5.28 1.91
N ILE A 832 -33.89 5.58 2.38
CA ILE A 832 -34.64 4.78 3.36
C ILE A 832 -34.82 3.34 2.88
N PHE A 833 -35.21 3.18 1.62
CA PHE A 833 -35.42 1.86 1.02
C PHE A 833 -34.11 1.07 0.86
N GLN A 834 -33.08 1.68 0.26
CA GLN A 834 -31.78 1.03 0.01
C GLN A 834 -31.06 0.64 1.29
N ARG A 835 -31.15 1.47 2.34
CA ARG A 835 -30.53 1.24 3.65
C ARG A 835 -31.39 0.44 4.62
N LYS A 836 -32.58 0.01 4.18
CA LYS A 836 -33.55 -0.76 4.98
C LYS A 836 -33.89 -0.08 6.32
N VAL A 837 -34.09 1.24 6.28
CA VAL A 837 -34.48 2.02 7.46
C VAL A 837 -35.83 1.53 7.96
N LYS A 838 -35.91 1.26 9.27
CA LYS A 838 -37.12 0.78 9.96
C LYS A 838 -37.84 1.90 10.71
N VAL A 839 -37.06 2.83 11.26
CA VAL A 839 -37.55 3.95 12.06
C VAL A 839 -36.91 5.25 11.56
N ILE A 840 -37.74 6.26 11.32
CA ILE A 840 -37.37 7.63 11.01
C ILE A 840 -37.72 8.49 12.22
N VAL A 841 -36.79 9.33 12.68
CA VAL A 841 -37.03 10.32 13.72
C VAL A 841 -36.92 11.71 13.09
N MET A 842 -38.00 12.47 13.14
CA MET A 842 -38.10 13.85 12.68
C MET A 842 -38.17 14.77 13.90
N LEU A 843 -37.16 15.63 14.04
CA LEU A 843 -37.00 16.50 15.22
C LEU A 843 -37.34 17.97 14.94
N SER A 844 -37.99 18.26 13.81
CA SER A 844 -38.41 19.60 13.43
C SER A 844 -39.88 19.62 13.02
N GLU A 845 -40.49 20.79 13.07
CA GLU A 845 -41.71 21.06 12.32
C GLU A 845 -41.41 21.22 10.82
N LEU A 846 -42.46 21.32 10.00
CA LEU A 846 -42.31 21.63 8.57
C LEU A 846 -41.82 23.07 8.35
N LYS A 847 -42.33 24.00 9.17
CA LYS A 847 -42.01 25.42 9.13
C LYS A 847 -41.85 25.95 10.55
N ASN A 848 -40.93 26.89 10.72
CA ASN A 848 -40.80 27.71 11.92
C ASN A 848 -40.93 29.19 11.51
N GLY A 849 -42.10 29.78 11.79
CA GLY A 849 -42.48 31.06 11.19
C GLY A 849 -42.52 30.98 9.65
N ASP A 850 -41.83 31.90 8.99
CA ASP A 850 -41.72 31.94 7.51
C ASP A 850 -40.64 31.00 6.96
N GLN A 851 -39.80 30.41 7.82
CA GLN A 851 -38.69 29.56 7.41
C GLN A 851 -39.15 28.10 7.23
N GLU A 852 -38.93 27.54 6.04
CA GLU A 852 -39.13 26.11 5.78
C GLU A 852 -37.97 25.30 6.35
N ASP A 853 -38.25 24.47 7.36
CA ASP A 853 -37.26 23.63 8.03
C ASP A 853 -37.23 22.22 7.44
N CYS A 854 -38.36 21.72 6.93
CA CYS A 854 -38.46 20.41 6.31
C CYS A 854 -39.58 20.40 5.26
N ALA A 855 -39.32 19.86 4.06
CA ALA A 855 -40.38 19.61 3.10
C ALA A 855 -41.21 18.40 3.55
N GLN A 856 -42.53 18.49 3.45
CA GLN A 856 -43.40 17.37 3.77
C GLN A 856 -43.17 16.24 2.76
N TYR A 857 -42.63 15.12 3.24
CA TYR A 857 -42.25 13.96 2.42
C TYR A 857 -43.28 12.82 2.48
N TRP A 858 -44.48 13.08 3.03
CA TRP A 858 -45.58 12.13 3.16
C TRP A 858 -46.91 12.80 2.80
N GLU A 859 -47.90 12.01 2.39
CA GLU A 859 -49.26 12.47 2.10
C GLU A 859 -50.29 11.44 2.60
N ASP A 860 -51.56 11.84 2.69
CA ASP A 860 -52.67 10.97 3.13
C ASP A 860 -52.98 9.85 2.11
N GLY A 861 -52.44 9.95 0.90
CA GLY A 861 -52.59 8.97 -0.16
C GLY A 861 -51.33 8.16 -0.45
N LYS A 862 -51.43 7.36 -1.51
CA LYS A 862 -50.37 6.52 -2.03
C LYS A 862 -49.51 7.31 -3.02
N GLN A 863 -48.27 7.62 -2.65
CA GLN A 863 -47.35 8.42 -3.47
C GLN A 863 -46.22 7.58 -4.05
N THR A 864 -45.76 7.93 -5.24
CA THR A 864 -44.63 7.25 -5.89
C THR A 864 -43.49 8.25 -6.11
N TYR A 865 -42.32 7.92 -5.58
CA TYR A 865 -41.11 8.71 -5.69
C TYR A 865 -40.03 7.87 -6.39
N GLY A 866 -39.86 8.09 -7.70
CA GLY A 866 -39.00 7.24 -8.52
C GLY A 866 -39.51 5.80 -8.54
N GLU A 867 -38.73 4.85 -8.02
CA GLU A 867 -39.09 3.43 -7.98
C GLU A 867 -39.72 3.00 -6.64
N VAL A 868 -39.78 3.91 -5.66
CA VAL A 868 -40.30 3.65 -4.32
C VAL A 868 -41.70 4.24 -4.17
N GLU A 869 -42.64 3.38 -3.89
CA GLU A 869 -44.02 3.70 -3.58
C GLU A 869 -44.20 3.74 -2.06
N VAL A 870 -44.76 4.84 -1.56
CA VAL A 870 -44.94 5.14 -0.13
C VAL A 870 -46.42 5.28 0.15
N HIS A 871 -46.94 4.48 1.07
CA HIS A 871 -48.34 4.55 1.51
C HIS A 871 -48.40 4.72 3.02
N MET A 872 -48.91 5.86 3.48
CA MET A 872 -49.20 6.06 4.90
C MET A 872 -50.41 5.22 5.31
N LYS A 873 -50.24 4.33 6.28
CA LYS A 873 -51.28 3.41 6.76
C LYS A 873 -51.96 3.94 8.01
N ASP A 874 -51.15 4.35 8.98
CA ASP A 874 -51.63 4.73 10.31
C ASP A 874 -50.97 6.03 10.76
N THR A 875 -51.70 6.80 11.57
CA THR A 875 -51.20 7.99 12.25
C THR A 875 -51.75 8.02 13.67
N ASN A 876 -50.86 7.91 14.65
CA ASN A 876 -51.17 7.98 16.07
C ASN A 876 -50.55 9.26 16.64
N LYS A 877 -51.39 10.16 17.16
CA LYS A 877 -50.92 11.43 17.74
C LYS A 877 -50.88 11.32 19.26
N SER A 878 -49.72 11.60 19.84
CA SER A 878 -49.55 11.87 21.28
C SER A 878 -49.50 13.39 21.52
N SER A 879 -49.46 13.82 22.77
CA SER A 879 -49.24 15.22 23.14
C SER A 879 -47.89 15.75 22.67
N ALA A 880 -46.83 14.93 22.75
CA ALA A 880 -45.46 15.36 22.46
C ALA A 880 -44.91 14.95 21.09
N TYR A 881 -45.42 13.86 20.51
CA TYR A 881 -44.97 13.38 19.20
C TYR A 881 -46.09 12.71 18.41
N THR A 882 -45.97 12.72 17.07
CA THR A 882 -46.83 11.97 16.16
C THR A 882 -46.07 10.76 15.63
N LEU A 883 -46.68 9.57 15.71
CA LEU A 883 -46.21 8.33 15.11
C LEU A 883 -46.97 8.05 13.82
N ARG A 884 -46.27 7.89 12.70
CA ARG A 884 -46.84 7.48 11.42
C ARG A 884 -46.28 6.13 11.00
N ALA A 885 -47.11 5.26 10.44
CA ALA A 885 -46.70 3.99 9.84
C ALA A 885 -46.82 4.08 8.32
N PHE A 886 -45.73 3.76 7.61
CA PHE A 886 -45.64 3.75 6.16
C PHE A 886 -45.44 2.33 5.66
N GLU A 887 -46.11 1.97 4.58
CA GLU A 887 -45.83 0.78 3.79
C GLU A 887 -45.07 1.22 2.53
N LEU A 888 -43.83 0.75 2.41
CA LEU A 888 -42.98 0.95 1.24
C LEU A 888 -43.09 -0.23 0.30
N ARG A 889 -43.30 0.03 -0.99
CA ARG A 889 -43.22 -0.97 -2.06
C ARG A 889 -42.25 -0.51 -3.12
N HIS A 890 -41.52 -1.46 -3.69
CA HIS A 890 -40.63 -1.18 -4.81
C HIS A 890 -41.28 -1.65 -6.09
N SER A 891 -41.19 -0.88 -7.17
CA SER A 891 -41.77 -1.23 -8.49
C SER A 891 -41.43 -2.67 -8.94
N LYS A 892 -40.19 -3.11 -8.66
CA LYS A 892 -39.64 -4.43 -9.01
C LYS A 892 -39.72 -5.52 -7.91
N ARG A 893 -40.03 -5.20 -6.65
CA ARG A 893 -40.06 -6.19 -5.54
C ARG A 893 -41.46 -6.31 -4.95
N LYS A 894 -41.91 -7.54 -4.72
CA LYS A 894 -43.27 -7.82 -4.24
C LYS A 894 -43.46 -7.56 -2.74
N ASP A 895 -42.41 -7.68 -1.93
CA ASP A 895 -42.54 -7.63 -0.47
C ASP A 895 -42.63 -6.18 0.04
N PRO A 896 -43.76 -5.79 0.67
CA PRO A 896 -43.88 -4.48 1.30
C PRO A 896 -43.01 -4.41 2.56
N ARG A 897 -42.47 -3.23 2.86
CA ARG A 897 -41.72 -2.96 4.09
C ARG A 897 -42.40 -1.88 4.92
N THR A 898 -42.69 -2.18 6.18
CA THR A 898 -43.24 -1.19 7.11
C THR A 898 -42.13 -0.33 7.73
N VAL A 899 -42.28 1.00 7.65
CA VAL A 899 -41.39 2.00 8.24
C VAL A 899 -42.18 2.91 9.16
N TYR A 900 -41.65 3.18 10.35
CA TYR A 900 -42.29 4.07 11.32
C TYR A 900 -41.60 5.43 11.33
N GLN A 901 -42.35 6.51 11.36
CA GLN A 901 -41.83 7.86 11.59
C GLN A 901 -42.33 8.38 12.93
N TYR A 902 -41.40 8.82 13.77
CA TYR A 902 -41.68 9.58 14.99
C TYR A 902 -41.36 11.04 14.71
N GLN A 903 -42.36 11.92 14.78
CA GLN A 903 -42.18 13.37 14.68
C GLN A 903 -42.34 13.99 16.06
N PHE A 904 -41.25 14.49 16.65
CA PHE A 904 -41.28 15.20 17.93
C PHE A 904 -41.68 16.65 17.70
N HIS A 905 -42.68 17.13 18.45
CA HIS A 905 -43.26 18.46 18.29
C HIS A 905 -42.63 19.48 19.25
N HIS A 906 -42.85 20.77 18.96
CA HIS A 906 -42.48 21.88 19.87
C HIS A 906 -40.99 21.96 20.23
N TRP A 907 -40.11 21.56 19.32
CA TRP A 907 -38.67 21.73 19.46
C TRP A 907 -38.13 22.67 18.38
N ASN A 908 -37.91 23.93 18.74
CA ASN A 908 -37.29 24.92 17.87
C ASN A 908 -35.77 24.67 17.79
N ALA A 909 -35.17 24.94 16.62
CA ALA A 909 -33.75 24.67 16.39
C ALA A 909 -32.79 25.49 17.29
N GLU A 910 -33.22 26.66 17.74
CA GLU A 910 -32.45 27.58 18.59
C GLU A 910 -32.67 27.33 20.09
N GLU A 911 -33.58 26.42 20.46
CA GLU A 911 -34.00 26.17 21.84
C GLU A 911 -33.78 24.70 22.23
N LEU A 912 -33.81 24.44 23.55
CA LEU A 912 -33.82 23.08 24.08
C LEU A 912 -35.26 22.52 24.06
N PRO A 913 -35.45 21.19 24.06
CA PRO A 913 -36.76 20.59 24.18
C PRO A 913 -37.51 21.13 25.41
N ALA A 914 -38.71 21.67 25.22
CA ALA A 914 -39.54 22.18 26.32
C ALA A 914 -39.92 21.06 27.32
N GLU A 915 -40.11 19.83 26.82
CA GLU A 915 -40.47 18.66 27.61
C GLU A 915 -39.42 17.53 27.45
N PRO A 916 -38.27 17.59 28.15
CA PRO A 916 -37.21 16.60 27.99
C PRO A 916 -37.63 15.17 28.37
N LYS A 917 -38.57 15.03 29.30
CA LYS A 917 -39.10 13.72 29.73
C LYS A 917 -39.79 12.99 28.58
N GLU A 918 -40.58 13.70 27.78
CA GLU A 918 -41.28 13.15 26.63
C GLU A 918 -40.31 12.73 25.53
N LEU A 919 -39.20 13.47 25.35
CA LEU A 919 -38.13 13.07 24.44
C LEU A 919 -37.51 11.73 24.85
N ILE A 920 -37.25 11.54 26.15
CA ILE A 920 -36.70 10.29 26.69
C ILE A 920 -37.71 9.13 26.57
N LEU A 921 -38.99 9.38 26.83
CA LEU A 921 -40.05 8.40 26.62
C LEU A 921 -40.15 7.99 25.14
N MET A 922 -40.06 8.95 24.22
CA MET A 922 -40.03 8.66 22.79
C MET A 922 -38.82 7.78 22.41
N ILE A 923 -37.63 8.08 22.95
CA ILE A 923 -36.42 7.26 22.75
C ILE A 923 -36.63 5.84 23.28
N GLN A 924 -37.22 5.67 24.47
CA GLN A 924 -37.51 4.36 25.03
C GLN A 924 -38.52 3.57 24.18
N ASN A 925 -39.58 4.23 23.70
CA ASN A 925 -40.61 3.60 22.89
C ASN A 925 -40.11 3.17 21.51
N LEU A 926 -39.28 3.99 20.85
CA LEU A 926 -38.76 3.64 19.52
C LEU A 926 -37.75 2.50 19.59
N LYS A 927 -36.97 2.38 20.69
CA LYS A 927 -36.04 1.26 20.90
C LYS A 927 -36.77 -0.09 20.82
N GLN A 928 -38.01 -0.18 21.32
CA GLN A 928 -38.82 -1.41 21.24
C GLN A 928 -39.20 -1.81 19.81
N LYS A 929 -39.22 -0.85 18.86
CA LYS A 929 -39.53 -1.10 17.44
C LYS A 929 -38.29 -1.39 16.59
N LEU A 930 -37.10 -1.18 17.15
CA LEU A 930 -35.86 -1.59 16.51
C LEU A 930 -35.71 -3.12 16.68
N PRO A 931 -35.14 -3.82 15.68
CA PRO A 931 -34.93 -5.26 15.79
C PRO A 931 -34.10 -5.61 17.03
N LYS A 932 -34.62 -6.47 17.93
CA LYS A 932 -33.81 -7.10 18.97
C LYS A 932 -32.85 -8.07 18.29
N LYS A 933 -31.54 -7.85 18.38
CA LYS A 933 -30.55 -8.72 17.75
C LYS A 933 -29.98 -9.74 18.74
N ASN A 934 -30.22 -11.01 18.47
CA ASN A 934 -29.39 -12.10 18.97
C ASN A 934 -28.12 -12.14 18.10
N SER A 935 -26.95 -12.06 18.72
CA SER A 935 -25.66 -12.19 18.04
C SER A 935 -25.47 -13.57 17.45
N MET A 936 -25.58 -13.68 16.12
CA MET A 936 -24.85 -14.69 15.33
C MET A 936 -24.93 -14.52 13.81
N GLU A 937 -25.40 -13.39 13.27
CA GLU A 937 -25.35 -13.17 11.81
C GLU A 937 -24.07 -12.43 11.40
N GLY A 938 -23.18 -13.20 10.79
CA GLY A 938 -21.88 -12.80 10.32
C GLY A 938 -21.88 -11.77 9.20
N ASN A 939 -20.69 -11.20 9.03
CA ASN A 939 -20.22 -10.29 8.00
C ASN A 939 -20.95 -10.40 6.63
N LYS A 940 -21.84 -9.44 6.34
CA LYS A 940 -22.11 -8.99 4.97
C LYS A 940 -22.27 -7.47 4.94
N TYR A 941 -21.49 -6.80 4.08
CA TYR A 941 -21.34 -5.34 3.93
C TYR A 941 -22.60 -4.58 3.45
N HIS A 942 -23.80 -5.15 3.59
CA HIS A 942 -25.01 -4.35 3.51
C HIS A 942 -25.30 -3.75 4.87
N ARG A 943 -24.90 -2.48 5.05
CA ARG A 943 -25.28 -1.64 6.21
C ARG A 943 -26.80 -1.47 6.20
N ASN A 944 -27.51 -2.47 6.72
CA ASN A 944 -28.90 -2.32 7.17
C ASN A 944 -28.83 -1.31 8.31
N VAL A 945 -29.40 -0.12 8.10
CA VAL A 945 -29.41 0.94 9.11
C VAL A 945 -30.85 1.10 9.59
N PRO A 946 -31.20 0.54 10.75
CA PRO A 946 -32.60 0.51 11.18
C PRO A 946 -33.12 1.89 11.60
N LEU A 947 -32.24 2.85 11.92
CA LEU A 947 -32.59 4.16 12.47
C LEU A 947 -32.02 5.31 11.64
N LEU A 948 -32.90 6.18 11.16
CA LEU A 948 -32.58 7.47 10.54
C LEU A 948 -33.12 8.60 11.41
N ILE A 949 -32.30 9.61 11.66
CA ILE A 949 -32.65 10.79 12.44
C ILE A 949 -32.39 12.02 11.59
N HIS A 950 -33.38 12.92 11.51
CA HIS A 950 -33.23 14.18 10.82
C HIS A 950 -33.87 15.33 11.59
N CYS A 951 -33.29 16.50 11.39
CA CYS A 951 -33.83 17.80 11.72
C CYS A 951 -33.52 18.74 10.54
N ARG A 952 -33.71 20.04 10.67
CA ARG A 952 -33.42 21.00 9.59
C ARG A 952 -32.08 20.76 8.88
N ASP A 953 -30.96 20.85 9.61
CA ASP A 953 -29.61 20.65 9.06
C ASP A 953 -29.03 19.24 9.32
N GLY A 954 -29.77 18.41 10.06
CA GLY A 954 -29.35 17.07 10.43
C GLY A 954 -28.19 17.02 11.42
N SER A 955 -27.94 18.08 12.17
CA SER A 955 -26.78 18.15 13.07
C SER A 955 -27.08 18.71 14.45
N GLN A 956 -27.85 19.80 14.58
CA GLN A 956 -28.08 20.42 15.89
C GLN A 956 -28.93 19.53 16.81
N GLN A 957 -30.24 19.44 16.54
CA GLN A 957 -31.16 18.58 17.30
C GLN A 957 -30.84 17.10 17.10
N THR A 958 -30.47 16.72 15.87
CA THR A 958 -30.00 15.37 15.56
C THR A 958 -28.81 14.97 16.43
N GLY A 959 -27.85 15.87 16.68
CA GLY A 959 -26.70 15.61 17.52
C GLY A 959 -27.07 15.35 18.97
N ILE A 960 -27.99 16.13 19.54
CA ILE A 960 -28.52 15.91 20.89
C ILE A 960 -29.20 14.54 20.98
N PHE A 961 -30.03 14.22 19.99
CA PHE A 961 -30.75 12.95 19.96
C PHE A 961 -29.80 11.74 19.84
N CYS A 962 -28.83 11.80 18.93
CA CYS A 962 -27.80 10.76 18.80
C CYS A 962 -26.98 10.61 20.09
N ALA A 963 -26.62 11.72 20.74
CA ALA A 963 -25.88 11.69 22.00
C ALA A 963 -26.71 11.05 23.11
N LEU A 964 -27.96 11.47 23.31
CA LEU A 964 -28.86 10.89 24.30
C LEU A 964 -29.09 9.39 24.07
N LEU A 965 -29.27 8.97 22.82
CA LEU A 965 -29.42 7.54 22.51
C LEU A 965 -28.20 6.74 22.97
N ASN A 966 -27.00 7.20 22.63
CA ASN A 966 -25.75 6.52 23.02
C ASN A 966 -25.52 6.55 24.54
N LEU A 967 -25.80 7.68 25.20
CA LEU A 967 -25.63 7.84 26.65
C LEU A 967 -26.64 7.01 27.46
N LEU A 968 -27.88 6.91 26.98
CA LEU A 968 -28.89 6.06 27.63
C LEU A 968 -28.52 4.58 27.50
N GLU A 969 -28.05 4.14 26.34
CA GLU A 969 -27.54 2.77 26.17
C GLU A 969 -26.34 2.49 27.09
N SER A 970 -25.36 3.40 27.18
CA SER A 970 -24.21 3.21 28.09
C SER A 970 -24.63 3.23 29.57
N ALA A 971 -25.58 4.08 29.94
CA ALA A 971 -26.13 4.14 31.29
C ALA A 971 -26.87 2.84 31.66
N GLU A 972 -27.66 2.28 30.75
CA GLU A 972 -28.41 1.03 30.95
C GLU A 972 -27.48 -0.21 31.03
N THR A 973 -26.40 -0.22 30.25
CA THR A 973 -25.55 -1.40 30.09
C THR A 973 -24.34 -1.40 31.01
N GLU A 974 -23.65 -0.27 31.14
CA GLU A 974 -22.38 -0.15 31.87
C GLU A 974 -22.50 0.66 33.16
N GLU A 975 -23.67 1.25 33.45
CA GLU A 975 -23.89 2.15 34.60
C GLU A 975 -22.91 3.34 34.65
N VAL A 976 -22.44 3.77 33.47
CA VAL A 976 -21.56 4.92 33.28
C VAL A 976 -22.03 5.80 32.13
N ILE A 977 -21.59 7.04 32.11
CA ILE A 977 -21.76 7.95 30.97
C ILE A 977 -20.46 8.69 30.65
N ASP A 978 -20.25 9.00 29.38
CA ASP A 978 -19.16 9.86 28.91
C ASP A 978 -19.71 10.83 27.85
N VAL A 979 -20.21 11.98 28.31
CA VAL A 979 -20.81 13.00 27.45
C VAL A 979 -19.75 13.57 26.51
N PHE A 980 -18.54 13.82 27.01
CA PHE A 980 -17.45 14.38 26.24
C PHE A 980 -17.07 13.49 25.06
N GLN A 981 -16.76 12.21 25.30
CA GLN A 981 -16.33 11.29 24.24
C GLN A 981 -17.46 10.99 23.26
N THR A 982 -18.71 10.91 23.75
CA THR A 982 -19.88 10.78 22.88
C THR A 982 -19.99 11.96 21.92
N VAL A 983 -19.94 13.21 22.42
CA VAL A 983 -20.05 14.41 21.58
C VAL A 983 -18.83 14.57 20.67
N LYS A 984 -17.62 14.28 21.15
CA LYS A 984 -16.38 14.28 20.35
C LYS A 984 -16.50 13.33 19.17
N SER A 985 -17.01 12.11 19.38
CA SER A 985 -17.24 11.11 18.32
C SER A 985 -18.27 11.61 17.29
N LEU A 986 -19.38 12.21 17.75
CA LEU A 986 -20.39 12.79 16.86
C LEU A 986 -19.83 13.93 15.99
N ARG A 987 -19.06 14.86 16.59
CA ARG A 987 -18.40 15.96 15.85
C ARG A 987 -17.36 15.47 14.84
N LYS A 988 -16.67 14.36 15.14
CA LYS A 988 -15.74 13.70 14.22
C LYS A 988 -16.47 13.08 13.02
N ALA A 989 -17.72 12.65 13.21
CA ALA A 989 -18.55 12.02 12.18
C ALA A 989 -19.35 13.02 11.32
N ARG A 990 -19.85 14.12 11.88
CA ARG A 990 -20.64 15.12 11.12
C ARG A 990 -20.41 16.55 11.66
N PRO A 991 -20.19 17.54 10.78
CA PRO A 991 -20.08 18.93 11.21
C PRO A 991 -21.35 19.44 11.88
N GLY A 992 -21.22 20.29 12.91
CA GLY A 992 -22.36 20.95 13.54
C GLY A 992 -23.13 20.11 14.57
N MET A 993 -22.58 18.97 15.01
CA MET A 993 -23.15 18.19 16.11
C MET A 993 -22.92 18.88 17.46
N VAL A 994 -24.00 19.14 18.19
CA VAL A 994 -24.02 19.77 19.53
C VAL A 994 -23.12 21.03 19.60
N PRO A 995 -23.41 22.09 18.82
CA PRO A 995 -22.50 23.21 18.63
C PRO A 995 -22.43 24.21 19.79
N THR A 996 -23.38 24.19 20.74
CA THR A 996 -23.44 25.18 21.83
C THR A 996 -23.29 24.54 23.22
N LEU A 997 -22.87 25.36 24.19
CA LEU A 997 -22.68 24.95 25.58
C LEU A 997 -24.02 24.52 26.21
N GLU A 998 -25.11 25.22 25.88
CA GLU A 998 -26.44 24.95 26.43
C GLU A 998 -26.91 23.55 26.03
N GLN A 999 -26.67 23.14 24.79
CA GLN A 999 -26.97 21.79 24.31
C GLN A 999 -26.07 20.74 24.94
N TYR A 1000 -24.80 21.06 25.20
CA TYR A 1000 -23.88 20.16 25.89
C TYR A 1000 -24.28 19.94 27.35
N GLN A 1001 -24.59 21.02 28.07
CA GLN A 1001 -25.10 20.96 29.43
C GLN A 1001 -26.43 20.20 29.51
N PHE A 1002 -27.31 20.40 28.52
CA PHE A 1002 -28.58 19.69 28.44
C PHE A 1002 -28.41 18.17 28.46
N LEU A 1003 -27.36 17.62 27.83
CA LEU A 1003 -27.09 16.17 27.87
C LEU A 1003 -26.86 15.69 29.31
N TYR A 1004 -26.05 16.40 30.08
CA TYR A 1004 -25.84 16.09 31.50
C TYR A 1004 -27.14 16.21 32.30
N ASP A 1005 -27.87 17.30 32.12
CA ASP A 1005 -29.09 17.61 32.89
C ASP A 1005 -30.17 16.55 32.65
N VAL A 1006 -30.36 16.13 31.39
CA VAL A 1006 -31.35 15.11 31.03
C VAL A 1006 -30.97 13.76 31.59
N ILE A 1007 -29.72 13.32 31.46
CA ILE A 1007 -29.31 12.03 32.01
C ILE A 1007 -29.39 12.04 33.55
N ALA A 1008 -28.92 13.10 34.22
CA ALA A 1008 -29.02 13.22 35.67
C ALA A 1008 -30.48 13.22 36.15
N SER A 1009 -31.39 13.89 35.44
CA SER A 1009 -32.82 13.88 35.76
C SER A 1009 -33.50 12.52 35.49
N THR A 1010 -33.00 11.75 34.51
CA THR A 1010 -33.50 10.41 34.17
C THR A 1010 -33.08 9.38 35.22
N TYR A 1011 -31.91 9.56 35.83
CA TYR A 1011 -31.34 8.71 36.88
C TYR A 1011 -31.18 9.49 38.20
N PRO A 1012 -32.26 9.75 38.95
CA PRO A 1012 -32.20 10.51 40.20
C PRO A 1012 -31.44 9.73 41.29
N ALA A 1013 -30.65 10.45 42.10
CA ALA A 1013 -29.98 9.89 43.27
C ALA A 1013 -30.96 9.75 44.46
N GLN A 1014 -31.01 8.57 45.11
CA GLN A 1014 -31.63 8.39 46.43
C GLN A 1014 -30.69 7.57 47.32
N ASN A 1015 -30.30 8.10 48.50
CA ASN A 1015 -29.37 7.46 49.45
C ASN A 1015 -28.04 6.95 48.85
N GLY A 1016 -27.48 7.67 47.88
CA GLY A 1016 -26.21 7.28 47.22
C GLY A 1016 -26.33 6.09 46.25
N GLN A 1017 -27.55 5.62 45.96
CA GLN A 1017 -27.81 4.56 44.97
C GLN A 1017 -28.77 5.07 43.88
N VAL A 1018 -28.57 4.59 42.66
CA VAL A 1018 -29.40 4.91 41.49
C VAL A 1018 -30.65 4.02 41.52
N LYS A 1019 -31.85 4.60 41.38
CA LYS A 1019 -33.09 3.81 41.31
C LYS A 1019 -33.06 2.92 40.06
N LYS A 1020 -32.87 1.61 40.21
CA LYS A 1020 -33.12 0.66 39.12
C LYS A 1020 -34.60 0.74 38.75
N LYS A 1021 -34.92 0.95 37.46
CA LYS A 1021 -36.29 0.75 36.97
C LYS A 1021 -36.62 -0.73 37.20
N ASN A 1022 -37.54 -1.02 38.11
CA ASN A 1022 -38.23 -2.31 38.09
C ASN A 1022 -38.97 -2.39 36.75
N SER A 1023 -38.55 -3.31 35.88
CA SER A 1023 -39.32 -3.72 34.72
C SER A 1023 -40.56 -4.48 35.21
N GLN A 1024 -41.59 -3.72 35.58
CA GLN A 1024 -42.96 -4.20 35.65
C GLN A 1024 -43.61 -3.78 34.34
N GLU A 1025 -44.03 -4.76 33.55
CA GLU A 1025 -44.79 -4.58 32.31
C GLU A 1025 -46.12 -3.90 32.65
N ASP A 1026 -46.20 -2.58 32.48
CA ASP A 1026 -47.49 -1.91 32.36
C ASP A 1026 -48.06 -2.23 30.97
N LYS A 1027 -48.81 -3.33 30.94
CA LYS A 1027 -49.62 -3.77 29.81
C LYS A 1027 -50.74 -2.76 29.61
N ILE A 1028 -50.56 -1.82 28.68
CA ILE A 1028 -51.65 -0.95 28.21
C ILE A 1028 -52.54 -1.78 27.30
N GLU A 1029 -53.69 -2.22 27.83
CA GLU A 1029 -54.78 -2.79 27.03
C GLU A 1029 -55.44 -1.65 26.22
N LEU A 1030 -55.31 -1.74 24.89
CA LEU A 1030 -56.11 -0.98 23.94
C LEU A 1030 -57.39 -1.76 23.70
N GLU A 1031 -58.49 -1.33 24.32
CA GLU A 1031 -59.83 -1.82 24.01
C GLU A 1031 -60.31 -1.20 22.68
N ASP A 1032 -60.50 -2.05 21.67
CA ASP A 1032 -61.28 -1.75 20.47
C ASP A 1032 -62.78 -1.79 20.82
N GLU A 1033 -63.44 -0.62 20.86
CA GLU A 1033 -64.90 -0.55 20.88
C GLU A 1033 -65.47 -0.28 19.48
N VAL A 1034 -66.01 -1.33 18.84
CA VAL A 1034 -67.20 -1.23 17.98
C VAL A 1034 -68.18 -2.36 18.30
N GLY A 1035 -69.18 -2.03 19.12
CA GLY A 1035 -70.57 -2.40 18.88
C GLY A 1035 -71.11 -3.67 19.54
N LYS A 1036 -71.87 -3.50 20.64
CA LYS A 1036 -73.35 -3.61 20.67
C LYS A 1036 -73.92 -3.72 22.10
N THR A 1037 -74.73 -2.72 22.45
CA THR A 1037 -76.06 -2.80 23.10
C THR A 1037 -76.34 -3.94 24.10
N LYS A 1038 -76.51 -3.63 25.39
CA LYS A 1038 -77.81 -3.45 26.12
C LYS A 1038 -77.71 -3.81 27.61
N GLN A 1039 -78.21 -2.87 28.41
CA GLN A 1039 -79.08 -3.01 29.59
C GLN A 1039 -78.58 -3.66 30.89
N ASP A 1040 -78.60 -2.79 31.91
CA ASP A 1040 -79.29 -2.92 33.19
C ASP A 1040 -78.80 -3.95 34.21
N ALA A 1041 -78.17 -3.46 35.28
CA ALA A 1041 -78.80 -3.27 36.61
C ALA A 1041 -77.83 -3.54 37.78
N ASN A 1042 -77.76 -2.57 38.72
CA ASN A 1042 -77.81 -2.70 40.19
C ASN A 1042 -76.91 -3.77 40.89
N CYS A 1043 -76.29 -3.58 42.05
CA CYS A 1043 -76.24 -2.53 43.07
C CYS A 1043 -75.34 -3.05 44.22
N VAL A 1044 -74.70 -2.14 44.96
CA VAL A 1044 -74.53 -2.15 46.44
C VAL A 1044 -73.39 -2.97 47.11
N SER A 1045 -72.38 -2.19 47.56
CA SER A 1045 -71.63 -2.12 48.85
C SER A 1045 -70.91 -3.32 49.52
N SER A 1046 -69.63 -3.04 49.85
CA SER A 1046 -68.87 -3.26 51.13
C SER A 1046 -69.66 -3.74 52.37
N PRO A 1047 -69.08 -4.44 53.39
CA PRO A 1047 -67.89 -3.99 54.16
C PRO A 1047 -66.98 -5.08 54.82
N SER A 1048 -66.01 -4.57 55.59
CA SER A 1048 -64.85 -5.10 56.34
C SER A 1048 -65.02 -6.25 57.36
N ALA A 1049 -63.93 -7.04 57.54
CA ALA A 1049 -63.29 -7.66 58.76
C ALA A 1049 -64.20 -8.31 59.86
N PRO A 1050 -63.69 -8.98 60.94
CA PRO A 1050 -62.33 -9.36 61.38
C PRO A 1050 -62.21 -10.86 61.86
N ASP A 1051 -61.22 -11.16 62.73
CA ASP A 1051 -60.96 -12.36 63.61
C ASP A 1051 -59.90 -13.40 63.11
N LYS A 1052 -59.03 -14.07 63.91
CA LYS A 1052 -58.93 -14.38 65.37
C LYS A 1052 -57.59 -15.05 65.82
N ALA A 1053 -57.28 -14.92 67.12
CA ALA A 1053 -56.72 -15.91 68.13
C ALA A 1053 -55.26 -16.47 68.07
N SER A 1054 -54.52 -16.89 69.13
CA SER A 1054 -54.57 -16.85 70.63
C SER A 1054 -53.34 -17.55 71.32
N GLY A 1055 -52.94 -17.12 72.56
CA GLY A 1055 -52.33 -17.88 73.70
C GLY A 1055 -50.78 -17.85 73.91
N GLY A 1056 -50.13 -17.70 75.09
CA GLY A 1056 -50.49 -17.50 76.53
C GLY A 1056 -49.24 -17.33 77.47
N ASP A 1057 -49.46 -16.72 78.66
CA ASP A 1057 -48.81 -16.65 80.04
C ASP A 1057 -47.26 -16.70 80.29
N THR A 1058 -46.60 -16.04 81.28
CA THR A 1058 -46.89 -15.62 82.69
C THR A 1058 -46.07 -14.40 83.23
N GLU A 1059 -46.67 -13.65 84.19
CA GLU A 1059 -46.24 -12.94 85.46
C GLU A 1059 -45.06 -11.93 85.67
N ASP A 1060 -45.42 -10.81 86.36
CA ASP A 1060 -44.80 -9.90 87.40
C ASP A 1060 -43.28 -9.56 87.44
N GLU A 1061 -42.78 -8.40 87.91
CA GLU A 1061 -43.27 -7.24 88.68
C GLU A 1061 -42.36 -5.99 88.42
N GLY A 1062 -42.85 -4.76 88.62
CA GLY A 1062 -42.07 -3.68 89.27
C GLY A 1062 -41.22 -2.63 88.49
N SER A 1063 -41.86 -1.46 88.27
CA SER A 1063 -41.40 -0.09 88.62
C SER A 1063 -40.67 0.86 87.62
N LYS A 1064 -41.05 2.14 87.80
CA LYS A 1064 -40.79 3.44 87.14
C LYS A 1064 -39.60 4.18 87.84
N PRO A 1065 -39.31 5.49 87.64
CA PRO A 1065 -39.40 6.38 86.47
C PRO A 1065 -38.18 7.35 86.27
N THR A 1066 -38.27 8.12 85.16
CA THR A 1066 -38.02 9.58 84.99
C THR A 1066 -36.67 10.19 84.57
N SER A 1067 -36.83 11.02 83.52
CA SER A 1067 -36.36 12.40 83.31
C SER A 1067 -35.08 12.68 82.51
N GLY A 1068 -35.24 13.58 81.54
CA GLY A 1068 -34.35 14.74 81.37
C GLY A 1068 -33.25 14.65 80.30
N PRO A 1069 -32.81 15.80 79.76
CA PRO A 1069 -32.38 15.96 78.36
C PRO A 1069 -30.88 16.35 78.19
N GLU A 1070 -30.41 16.51 76.94
CA GLU A 1070 -29.42 17.50 76.43
C GLU A 1070 -28.48 16.96 75.30
N GLY A 1071 -28.17 17.81 74.30
CA GLY A 1071 -27.07 17.63 73.32
C GLY A 1071 -25.68 17.84 73.95
N PRO A 1072 -24.52 17.93 73.23
CA PRO A 1072 -24.34 18.82 72.06
C PRO A 1072 -23.21 18.44 71.02
N GLU A 1073 -23.11 19.29 69.97
CA GLU A 1073 -21.92 19.95 69.36
C GLU A 1073 -20.63 19.27 68.77
N HIS A 1074 -20.31 19.81 67.58
CA HIS A 1074 -19.04 20.06 66.85
C HIS A 1074 -17.69 20.23 67.61
N SER A 1075 -16.57 19.88 66.93
CA SER A 1075 -15.45 20.79 66.52
C SER A 1075 -14.03 20.19 66.58
N ALA A 1076 -13.18 20.64 65.66
CA ALA A 1076 -11.79 20.26 65.39
C ALA A 1076 -10.74 20.75 66.43
N ASN A 1077 -9.58 20.08 66.49
CA ASN A 1077 -8.21 20.66 66.46
C ASN A 1077 -7.12 19.57 66.58
N GLY A 1078 -6.00 19.76 65.86
CA GLY A 1078 -4.94 18.76 65.60
C GLY A 1078 -4.01 18.39 66.77
N PRO A 1079 -2.90 17.68 66.51
CA PRO A 1079 -1.62 18.40 66.45
C PRO A 1079 -0.58 17.86 65.45
N ALA A 1080 0.47 18.68 65.29
CA ALA A 1080 1.60 18.58 64.37
C ALA A 1080 2.73 17.63 64.81
N SER A 1081 3.45 17.12 63.79
CA SER A 1081 4.88 16.71 63.71
C SER A 1081 5.49 15.76 64.75
N PRO A 1082 6.50 14.99 64.32
CA PRO A 1082 7.78 15.10 65.01
C PRO A 1082 8.96 15.27 64.05
N ALA A 1083 9.78 16.26 64.34
CA ALA A 1083 11.15 16.38 63.88
C ALA A 1083 12.07 15.56 64.80
N LEU A 1084 13.17 15.04 64.26
CA LEU A 1084 14.35 14.65 65.03
C LEU A 1084 15.61 15.21 64.35
N THR A 1085 16.40 15.90 65.17
CA THR A 1085 17.68 16.57 64.89
C THR A 1085 18.90 15.65 65.04
N GLN A 1086 19.90 15.88 64.17
CA GLN A 1086 21.38 15.86 64.36
C GLN A 1086 22.13 14.62 64.89
N SER A 1087 23.17 14.17 64.15
CA SER A 1087 24.59 14.45 64.48
C SER A 1087 25.61 13.75 63.54
N ALA A 1088 26.73 14.45 63.33
CA ALA A 1088 28.00 14.12 62.65
C ALA A 1088 28.06 14.20 61.11
#